data_AF-A0A8J3LNJ7-F1
#
_entry.id   AF-A0A8J3LNJ7-F1
#
_cell.length_a   1.000
_cell.length_b   1.000
_cell.length_c   1.000
_cell.angle_alpha   90.00
_cell.angle_beta   90.00
_cell.angle_gamma   90.00
#
_symmetry.space_group_name_H-M   'P 1'
#
loop_
_entity.id
_entity.type
_entity.pdbx_description
1 polymer ?
#
loop_
_entity_poly.entity_id
_entity_poly.type
_entity_poly.pdbx_seq_one_letter_code
_entity_poly.pdbx_strand_id
1 'polypeptide(L)'
;MGSHPDGVVRGGGALISTENPAGSGQQQTASPASPESGTAGRTKPSASSQVDLSGVAELKAIVRIRPFRRLWAVLGLSSLGDWLGLLATSTFAAGHVSGSAAKGAAFGTVIAVRLLPALVLGPLAGVFADRFDRRYTMVVCDLIRFVFFASIPAASLVTHDPKLIVGWAAIATFVIETVAMLWVPAKEASVPNLLPRARLEAANQLTLATTYGITPVAAGLVLAGLNSGLASLYRQIGHTWIEPTNAALYFNALTFLATALTVLLGIPEISGRSARQDGQRKPGMFREFLDGWAFVGKTPLIRGLVLGIFGAFAGGGVVVGSGQTYAKSLGGGDSTFFILFAMLFIGLGIGIVLGPRLVGGLSRRRMFGVSIVLAAGSVTILALAPHLTVAVVGTLLVGVGAGMAFLSGTTLLGSEVDDEVRGRAFAVVQTGTRVVLMLTISLSGFVVGAGGSRLLALPGIAIPISTTRLLLGVAGVFGVVAGLAALRQMDDKPGVPLLADLLGSLRGRPLSPAEPAPRRGLFVVFEGGEGAGKSTQVQRLAQSLHAQGRDVLVTREPGATEVGERIRNLLLHEAPASSALTPRAEALLYAADRAHHVAAVIRPALARGEVVISDRYVDSSLAYQGAGRTLPVDEVSWLSSWATGGLKPDLTVLLDVEPQVGLARAGARSATADRIESESEAFHERVRYAFLDLAAAESGRYLVLDASRPPEEIAAVVAERVAELLPPQPRTSGLAEVADATERLTSSTSDSVETVKEQAT
;
A
#
# COMPACT_ATOMS: atom_id res chain seq x y z
N MET A 1 14.43 -23.87 54.52
CA MET A 1 15.16 -22.59 54.61
C MET A 1 14.36 -21.62 53.75
N GLY A 2 13.54 -20.69 54.24
CA GLY A 2 13.55 -19.93 55.50
C GLY A 2 14.38 -18.65 55.33
N SER A 3 13.94 -17.43 55.66
CA SER A 3 12.61 -16.93 56.11
C SER A 3 12.68 -15.41 56.40
N HIS A 4 11.80 -14.58 55.80
CA HIS A 4 11.15 -13.32 56.33
C HIS A 4 12.00 -12.24 57.11
N PRO A 5 11.43 -11.11 57.62
CA PRO A 5 10.15 -10.41 57.33
C PRO A 5 10.22 -8.87 57.11
N ASP A 6 9.17 -8.35 56.46
CA ASP A 6 8.21 -7.24 56.80
C ASP A 6 8.54 -6.02 57.70
N GLY A 7 7.85 -4.90 57.39
CA GLY A 7 7.63 -3.72 58.24
C GLY A 7 7.39 -2.43 57.41
N VAL A 8 6.24 -2.17 56.79
CA VAL A 8 4.97 -1.61 57.33
C VAL A 8 5.13 -0.28 58.11
N VAL A 9 4.55 0.83 57.62
CA VAL A 9 3.54 1.73 58.29
C VAL A 9 3.40 3.10 57.57
N ARG A 10 2.13 3.43 57.25
CA ARG A 10 1.42 4.74 57.10
C ARG A 10 2.20 6.03 57.44
N GLY A 11 2.04 7.20 56.80
CA GLY A 11 0.83 7.84 56.27
C GLY A 11 0.74 9.30 56.77
N GLY A 12 0.02 10.19 56.05
CA GLY A 12 -0.13 11.62 56.39
C GLY A 12 1.08 12.50 55.97
N GLY A 13 0.93 13.81 55.76
CA GLY A 13 -0.29 14.61 55.90
C GLY A 13 -0.02 16.11 56.03
N ALA A 14 0.24 16.77 54.89
CA ALA A 14 -0.06 18.18 54.60
C ALA A 14 0.63 19.35 55.37
N LEU A 15 0.69 20.49 54.64
CA LEU A 15 0.68 21.90 55.09
C LEU A 15 1.98 22.67 55.47
N ILE A 16 2.16 23.76 54.68
CA ILE A 16 2.42 25.15 55.09
C ILE A 16 3.88 25.64 55.31
N SER A 17 4.27 26.57 54.42
CA SER A 17 5.24 27.69 54.59
C SER A 17 6.71 27.34 54.93
N THR A 18 7.71 28.21 54.73
CA THR A 18 7.76 29.54 54.06
C THR A 18 8.54 29.41 52.73
N GLU A 19 9.07 30.40 52.00
CA GLU A 19 9.19 31.88 52.09
C GLU A 19 9.28 32.46 50.65
N ASN A 20 9.21 33.79 50.50
CA ASN A 20 9.71 34.52 49.33
C ASN A 20 10.05 35.96 49.75
N PRO A 21 11.18 36.56 49.31
CA PRO A 21 11.22 38.02 49.27
C PRO A 21 11.89 38.63 48.02
N ALA A 22 11.17 39.59 47.43
CA ALA A 22 11.62 40.81 46.73
C ALA A 22 12.56 40.68 45.51
N GLY A 23 12.54 41.56 44.50
CA GLY A 23 11.72 42.72 44.11
C GLY A 23 12.15 43.03 42.65
N SER A 24 11.46 43.73 41.76
CA SER A 24 10.65 44.96 41.75
C SER A 24 9.98 45.03 40.35
N GLY A 25 8.94 45.78 40.02
CA GLY A 25 8.20 46.84 40.71
C GLY A 25 7.54 47.74 39.65
N GLN A 26 6.23 48.03 39.82
CA GLN A 26 5.45 49.07 39.12
C GLN A 26 5.19 48.92 37.58
N GLN A 27 4.10 49.44 37.00
CA GLN A 27 2.69 49.68 37.42
C GLN A 27 1.89 50.19 36.18
N GLN A 28 0.55 50.31 36.30
CA GLN A 28 -0.46 50.90 35.36
C GLN A 28 -1.34 49.85 34.64
N THR A 29 -2.68 49.89 34.66
CA THR A 29 -3.68 50.70 35.42
C THR A 29 -5.02 49.93 35.52
N ALA A 30 -5.81 50.17 36.57
CA ALA A 30 -7.27 49.86 36.61
C ALA A 30 -8.07 51.05 36.00
N SER A 31 -9.38 51.03 35.67
CA SER A 31 -10.59 50.52 36.37
C SER A 31 -11.85 50.73 35.43
N PRO A 32 -13.13 50.72 35.86
CA PRO A 32 -14.02 49.58 36.15
C PRO A 32 -15.39 49.55 35.39
N ALA A 33 -16.19 48.47 35.61
CA ALA A 33 -17.67 48.32 35.45
C ALA A 33 -18.33 48.59 34.05
N SER A 34 -19.22 47.73 33.53
CA SER A 34 -20.61 47.52 34.00
C SER A 34 -21.25 46.24 33.40
N PRO A 35 -22.41 45.73 33.90
CA PRO A 35 -22.99 44.46 33.46
C PRO A 35 -24.25 44.61 32.57
N GLU A 36 -24.28 43.97 31.39
CA GLU A 36 -25.54 43.75 30.66
C GLU A 36 -25.64 42.36 30.01
N SER A 37 -26.89 41.94 29.76
CA SER A 37 -27.30 40.59 29.39
C SER A 37 -27.09 40.24 27.91
N GLY A 38 -26.64 39.01 27.63
CA GLY A 38 -26.60 38.44 26.26
C GLY A 38 -26.70 36.91 26.26
N THR A 39 -27.61 36.37 25.45
CA THR A 39 -28.02 34.96 25.40
C THR A 39 -27.04 34.01 24.69
N ALA A 40 -27.14 32.73 25.09
CA ALA A 40 -26.83 31.51 24.33
C ALA A 40 -25.36 31.15 23.99
N GLY A 41 -25.05 29.85 24.09
CA GLY A 41 -23.85 29.24 23.47
C GLY A 41 -22.88 28.51 24.40
N ARG A 42 -23.32 27.51 25.19
CA ARG A 42 -22.38 26.54 25.78
C ARG A 42 -21.77 25.66 24.68
N THR A 43 -20.56 25.96 24.25
CA THR A 43 -19.78 25.12 23.35
C THR A 43 -19.33 23.83 24.05
N LYS A 44 -19.75 22.68 23.52
CA LYS A 44 -19.13 21.38 23.84
C LYS A 44 -17.74 21.29 23.16
N PRO A 45 -16.77 20.58 23.75
CA PRO A 45 -15.49 20.32 23.08
C PRO A 45 -15.71 19.39 21.87
N SER A 46 -15.28 19.80 20.68
CA SER A 46 -15.30 18.93 19.50
C SER A 46 -14.06 18.04 19.46
N ALA A 47 -14.25 16.77 19.81
CA ALA A 47 -13.25 15.74 19.52
C ALA A 47 -13.17 15.50 18.01
N SER A 48 -11.97 15.61 17.47
CA SER A 48 -11.48 14.94 16.24
C SER A 48 -12.51 14.52 15.19
N SER A 49 -12.86 15.42 14.27
CA SER A 49 -13.16 14.98 12.89
C SER A 49 -11.85 14.90 12.11
N GLN A 50 -11.43 13.69 11.76
CA GLN A 50 -10.52 13.52 10.62
C GLN A 50 -11.32 13.91 9.38
N VAL A 51 -11.16 15.17 8.95
CA VAL A 51 -11.76 15.64 7.70
C VAL A 51 -11.02 14.95 6.56
N ASP A 52 -11.73 14.05 5.87
CA ASP A 52 -11.28 13.42 4.63
C ASP A 52 -11.22 14.48 3.50
N LEU A 53 -10.16 15.30 3.56
CA LEU A 53 -9.89 16.34 2.59
C LEU A 53 -9.40 15.67 1.30
N SER A 54 -10.36 15.33 0.42
CA SER A 54 -10.11 14.86 -0.95
C SER A 54 -8.80 15.44 -1.50
N GLY A 55 -7.78 14.60 -1.77
CA GLY A 55 -6.38 15.06 -1.73
C GLY A 55 -5.98 16.22 -2.67
N VAL A 56 -6.83 16.68 -3.59
CA VAL A 56 -6.64 17.98 -4.29
C VAL A 56 -6.76 19.17 -3.31
N ALA A 57 -7.67 19.10 -2.33
CA ALA A 57 -7.77 20.05 -1.24
C ALA A 57 -6.54 20.00 -0.32
N GLU A 58 -6.01 18.81 -0.03
CA GLU A 58 -4.76 18.64 0.73
C GLU A 58 -3.55 19.23 -0.01
N LEU A 59 -3.37 18.88 -1.31
CA LEU A 59 -2.33 19.46 -2.16
C LEU A 59 -2.42 21.00 -2.21
N LYS A 60 -3.63 21.56 -2.37
CA LYS A 60 -3.88 23.00 -2.30
C LYS A 60 -3.53 23.58 -0.91
N ALA A 61 -3.80 22.86 0.17
CA ALA A 61 -3.48 23.29 1.54
C ALA A 61 -1.97 23.29 1.81
N ILE A 62 -1.21 22.38 1.20
CA ILE A 62 0.25 22.32 1.29
C ILE A 62 0.89 23.47 0.49
N VAL A 63 0.44 23.73 -0.74
CA VAL A 63 0.96 24.84 -1.58
C VAL A 63 0.63 26.23 -1.01
N ARG A 64 -0.31 26.35 -0.07
CA ARG A 64 -0.54 27.61 0.69
C ARG A 64 0.58 27.96 1.67
N ILE A 65 1.39 26.99 2.11
CA ILE A 65 2.46 27.20 3.09
C ILE A 65 3.64 27.90 2.41
N ARG A 66 3.93 29.16 2.81
CA ARG A 66 4.87 30.04 2.08
C ARG A 66 6.29 29.44 1.90
N PRO A 67 6.96 28.90 2.94
CA PRO A 67 8.30 28.30 2.78
C PRO A 67 8.27 27.08 1.84
N PHE A 68 7.31 26.17 2.04
CA PHE A 68 7.15 25.00 1.17
C PHE A 68 6.88 25.40 -0.29
N ARG A 69 6.01 26.39 -0.54
CA ARG A 69 5.73 26.89 -1.89
C ARG A 69 6.99 27.44 -2.58
N ARG A 70 7.87 28.13 -1.84
CA ARG A 70 9.15 28.61 -2.38
C ARG A 70 10.09 27.43 -2.69
N LEU A 71 10.20 26.44 -1.79
CA LEU A 71 11.00 25.24 -2.03
C LEU A 71 10.46 24.41 -3.21
N TRP A 72 9.14 24.31 -3.36
CA TRP A 72 8.49 23.64 -4.48
C TRP A 72 8.70 24.37 -5.81
N ALA A 73 8.69 25.70 -5.82
CA ALA A 73 9.05 26.48 -7.01
C ALA A 73 10.54 26.31 -7.39
N VAL A 74 11.44 26.31 -6.40
CA VAL A 74 12.87 25.98 -6.59
C VAL A 74 13.05 24.57 -7.17
N LEU A 75 12.36 23.57 -6.61
CA LEU A 75 12.37 22.20 -7.11
C LEU A 75 11.86 22.11 -8.55
N GLY A 76 10.73 22.75 -8.86
CA GLY A 76 10.15 22.74 -10.19
C GLY A 76 11.06 23.39 -11.22
N LEU A 77 11.72 24.49 -10.87
CA LEU A 77 12.64 25.20 -11.76
C LEU A 77 13.98 24.46 -11.92
N SER A 78 14.52 23.89 -10.85
CA SER A 78 15.73 23.05 -10.89
C SER A 78 15.51 21.80 -11.75
N SER A 79 14.40 21.09 -11.53
CA SER A 79 14.02 19.90 -12.30
C SER A 79 13.68 20.22 -13.76
N LEU A 80 13.05 21.36 -14.04
CA LEU A 80 12.89 21.86 -15.41
C LEU A 80 14.26 22.02 -16.08
N GLY A 81 15.23 22.59 -15.36
CA GLY A 81 16.60 22.75 -15.85
C GLY A 81 17.35 21.42 -16.04
N ASP A 82 17.19 20.48 -15.12
CA ASP A 82 17.79 19.14 -15.27
C ASP A 82 17.28 18.43 -16.53
N TRP A 83 15.96 18.47 -16.79
CA TRP A 83 15.36 17.88 -17.99
C TRP A 83 15.68 18.67 -19.27
N LEU A 84 15.66 20.00 -19.23
CA LEU A 84 16.03 20.82 -20.39
C LEU A 84 17.50 20.62 -20.74
N GLY A 85 18.38 20.58 -19.74
CA GLY A 85 19.78 20.25 -19.89
C GLY A 85 20.01 18.86 -20.49
N LEU A 86 19.16 17.87 -20.22
CA LEU A 86 19.25 16.54 -20.85
C LEU A 86 19.11 16.66 -22.37
N LEU A 87 18.02 17.29 -22.79
CA LEU A 87 17.65 17.39 -24.19
C LEU A 87 18.63 18.31 -24.92
N ALA A 88 18.96 19.47 -24.33
CA ALA A 88 19.80 20.49 -24.95
C ALA A 88 21.28 20.07 -25.07
N THR A 89 21.89 19.45 -24.04
CA THR A 89 23.30 18.99 -24.16
C THR A 89 23.44 17.83 -25.14
N SER A 90 22.47 16.90 -25.15
CA SER A 90 22.49 15.75 -26.05
C SER A 90 22.25 16.15 -27.52
N THR A 91 21.36 17.12 -27.78
CA THR A 91 21.17 17.67 -29.14
C THR A 91 22.34 18.56 -29.57
N PHE A 92 22.91 19.36 -28.67
CA PHE A 92 24.13 20.15 -28.93
C PHE A 92 25.30 19.26 -29.36
N ALA A 93 25.59 18.19 -28.61
CA ALA A 93 26.67 17.25 -28.95
C ALA A 93 26.41 16.53 -30.28
N ALA A 94 25.17 16.12 -30.55
CA ALA A 94 24.78 15.53 -31.83
C ALA A 94 24.77 16.55 -33.00
N GLY A 95 24.63 17.85 -32.72
CA GLY A 95 24.73 18.92 -33.71
C GLY A 95 26.14 19.06 -34.30
N HIS A 96 27.17 18.87 -33.47
CA HIS A 96 28.57 19.07 -33.81
C HIS A 96 29.23 17.90 -34.57
N VAL A 97 28.53 16.79 -34.81
CA VAL A 97 29.09 15.61 -35.52
C VAL A 97 28.29 15.26 -36.78
N SER A 98 28.98 14.77 -37.81
CA SER A 98 28.38 14.40 -39.10
C SER A 98 28.15 12.88 -39.21
N GLY A 99 27.06 12.49 -39.88
CA GLY A 99 26.65 11.08 -40.06
C GLY A 99 25.74 10.54 -38.95
N SER A 100 24.74 9.74 -39.33
CA SER A 100 23.70 9.24 -38.43
C SER A 100 24.23 8.43 -37.25
N ALA A 101 25.21 7.54 -37.51
CA ALA A 101 25.86 6.74 -36.48
C ALA A 101 26.62 7.60 -35.46
N ALA A 102 27.40 8.59 -35.92
CA ALA A 102 28.14 9.50 -35.04
C ALA A 102 27.20 10.39 -34.21
N LYS A 103 26.10 10.89 -34.80
CA LYS A 103 25.06 11.64 -34.07
C LYS A 103 24.42 10.80 -32.96
N GLY A 104 24.07 9.55 -33.26
CA GLY A 104 23.56 8.60 -32.26
C GLY A 104 24.58 8.31 -31.15
N ALA A 105 25.85 8.11 -31.51
CA ALA A 105 26.93 7.88 -30.55
C ALA A 105 27.18 9.09 -29.64
N ALA A 106 27.21 10.32 -30.18
CA ALA A 106 27.38 11.55 -29.41
C ALA A 106 26.22 11.76 -28.42
N PHE A 107 24.97 11.62 -28.90
CA PHE A 107 23.77 11.70 -28.07
C PHE A 107 23.77 10.65 -26.94
N GLY A 108 24.07 9.39 -27.26
CA GLY A 108 24.17 8.31 -26.27
C GLY A 108 25.32 8.49 -25.28
N THR A 109 26.45 9.05 -25.72
CA THR A 109 27.63 9.31 -24.86
C THR A 109 27.33 10.38 -23.82
N VAL A 110 26.66 11.48 -24.19
CA VAL A 110 26.26 12.51 -23.22
C VAL A 110 25.33 11.92 -22.15
N ILE A 111 24.35 11.09 -22.54
CA ILE A 111 23.46 10.39 -21.60
C ILE A 111 24.25 9.42 -20.69
N ALA A 112 25.20 8.66 -21.24
CA ALA A 112 26.03 7.74 -20.46
C ALA A 112 26.92 8.47 -19.45
N VAL A 113 27.58 9.55 -19.88
CA VAL A 113 28.38 10.42 -19.00
C VAL A 113 27.52 11.03 -17.89
N ARG A 114 26.27 11.40 -18.20
CA ARG A 114 25.31 11.91 -17.22
C ARG A 114 25.01 10.91 -16.09
N LEU A 115 24.98 9.62 -16.40
CA LEU A 115 24.68 8.56 -15.44
C LEU A 115 25.92 8.09 -14.63
N LEU A 116 27.13 8.41 -15.11
CA LEU A 116 28.39 7.91 -14.54
C LEU A 116 28.70 8.38 -13.11
N PRO A 117 28.51 9.67 -12.73
CA PRO A 117 28.66 10.11 -11.33
C PRO A 117 27.81 9.31 -10.37
N ALA A 118 26.60 8.91 -10.77
CA ALA A 118 25.67 8.20 -9.91
C ALA A 118 26.17 6.79 -9.51
N LEU A 119 26.84 6.11 -10.44
CA LEU A 119 27.45 4.80 -10.23
C LEU A 119 28.67 4.90 -9.30
N VAL A 120 29.52 5.91 -9.49
CA VAL A 120 30.82 6.01 -8.80
C VAL A 120 30.71 6.74 -7.44
N LEU A 121 29.87 7.78 -7.37
CA LEU A 121 29.79 8.71 -6.24
C LEU A 121 28.47 8.59 -5.45
N GLY A 122 27.58 7.66 -5.83
CA GLY A 122 26.27 7.46 -5.19
C GLY A 122 26.34 7.32 -3.66
N PRO A 123 27.17 6.41 -3.13
CA PRO A 123 27.35 6.25 -1.68
C PRO A 123 27.98 7.46 -0.97
N LEU A 124 28.68 8.35 -1.69
CA LEU A 124 29.40 9.49 -1.11
C LEU A 124 28.49 10.71 -0.88
N ALA A 125 27.46 10.90 -1.71
CA ALA A 125 26.65 12.11 -1.71
C ALA A 125 25.88 12.35 -0.40
N GLY A 126 25.35 11.29 0.22
CA GLY A 126 24.61 11.39 1.49
C GLY A 126 25.50 11.84 2.66
N VAL A 127 26.73 11.30 2.75
CA VAL A 127 27.70 11.65 3.81
C VAL A 127 28.15 13.11 3.71
N PHE A 128 28.17 13.67 2.50
CA PHE A 128 28.52 15.06 2.27
C PHE A 128 27.41 16.02 2.75
N ALA A 129 26.15 15.70 2.48
CA ALA A 129 25.01 16.54 2.85
C ALA A 129 24.78 16.66 4.37
N ASP A 130 25.23 15.70 5.17
CA ASP A 130 25.21 15.77 6.65
C ASP A 130 26.25 16.74 7.22
N ARG A 131 27.32 17.05 6.47
CA ARG A 131 28.49 17.82 6.96
C ARG A 131 28.41 19.33 6.74
N PHE A 132 27.63 19.76 5.75
CA PHE A 132 27.54 21.16 5.33
C PHE A 132 26.13 21.71 5.57
N ASP A 133 26.03 23.04 5.70
CA ASP A 133 24.72 23.68 5.78
C ASP A 133 23.94 23.45 4.46
N ARG A 134 22.69 23.01 4.59
CA ARG A 134 21.84 22.57 3.48
C ARG A 134 21.53 23.71 2.50
N ARG A 135 21.32 24.93 3.01
CA ARG A 135 20.99 26.12 2.22
C ARG A 135 22.19 26.52 1.37
N TYR A 136 23.37 26.62 1.99
CA TYR A 136 24.59 26.94 1.26
C TYR A 136 25.00 25.82 0.28
N THR A 137 24.79 24.55 0.65
CA THR A 137 25.02 23.41 -0.26
C THR A 137 24.17 23.54 -1.52
N MET A 138 22.86 23.79 -1.39
CA MET A 138 21.98 23.99 -2.55
C MET A 138 22.41 25.19 -3.42
N VAL A 139 22.71 26.34 -2.81
CA VAL A 139 23.13 27.56 -3.52
C VAL A 139 24.44 27.37 -4.29
N VAL A 140 25.48 26.82 -3.64
CA VAL A 140 26.78 26.58 -4.28
C VAL A 140 26.64 25.57 -5.41
N CYS A 141 25.84 24.51 -5.22
CA CYS A 141 25.60 23.52 -6.26
C CYS A 141 24.94 24.14 -7.50
N ASP A 142 23.92 24.98 -7.32
CA ASP A 142 23.19 25.62 -8.41
C ASP A 142 24.04 26.69 -9.12
N LEU A 143 24.89 27.44 -8.40
CA LEU A 143 25.87 28.35 -9.01
C LEU A 143 26.91 27.62 -9.86
N ILE A 144 27.40 26.45 -9.43
CA ILE A 144 28.31 25.63 -10.24
C ILE A 144 27.59 25.13 -11.50
N ARG A 145 26.34 24.66 -11.40
CA ARG A 145 25.56 24.23 -12.59
C ARG A 145 25.31 25.40 -13.55
N PHE A 146 25.00 26.60 -13.06
CA PHE A 146 24.89 27.81 -13.89
C PHE A 146 26.17 28.05 -14.72
N VAL A 147 27.34 28.08 -14.06
CA VAL A 147 28.63 28.32 -14.72
C VAL A 147 28.93 27.24 -15.77
N PHE A 148 28.78 25.96 -15.41
CA PHE A 148 29.09 24.87 -16.34
C PHE A 148 28.09 24.79 -17.51
N PHE A 149 26.77 24.97 -17.29
CA PHE A 149 25.81 24.99 -18.41
C PHE A 149 26.05 26.18 -19.35
N ALA A 150 26.38 27.36 -18.83
CA ALA A 150 26.75 28.51 -19.67
C ALA A 150 28.06 28.29 -20.43
N SER A 151 29.00 27.52 -19.87
CA SER A 151 30.29 27.23 -20.51
C SER A 151 30.19 26.28 -21.73
N ILE A 152 29.16 25.44 -21.82
CA ILE A 152 29.01 24.46 -22.92
C ILE A 152 28.86 25.16 -24.28
N PRO A 153 27.87 26.05 -24.50
CA PRO A 153 27.78 26.81 -25.76
C PRO A 153 28.89 27.86 -25.89
N ALA A 154 29.48 28.34 -24.78
CA ALA A 154 30.61 29.27 -24.86
C ALA A 154 31.89 28.61 -25.41
N ALA A 155 32.05 27.29 -25.34
CA ALA A 155 33.21 26.58 -25.89
C ALA A 155 33.36 26.77 -27.41
N SER A 156 32.25 26.90 -28.16
CA SER A 156 32.29 27.18 -29.61
C SER A 156 32.73 28.61 -29.96
N LEU A 157 32.85 29.50 -28.97
CA LEU A 157 33.46 30.83 -29.11
C LEU A 157 34.99 30.78 -28.95
N VAL A 158 35.52 29.73 -28.30
CA VAL A 158 36.95 29.58 -27.98
C VAL A 158 37.65 28.63 -28.96
N THR A 159 36.97 27.58 -29.41
CA THR A 159 37.50 26.60 -30.37
C THR A 159 36.47 26.20 -31.41
N HIS A 160 36.95 25.90 -32.61
CA HIS A 160 36.14 25.39 -33.72
C HIS A 160 36.29 23.87 -33.92
N ASP A 161 37.14 23.18 -33.13
CA ASP A 161 37.30 21.72 -33.23
C ASP A 161 36.09 21.02 -32.56
N PRO A 162 35.27 20.27 -33.33
CA PRO A 162 34.11 19.58 -32.78
C PRO A 162 34.45 18.56 -31.68
N LYS A 163 35.65 17.97 -31.71
CA LYS A 163 36.10 17.00 -30.69
C LYS A 163 36.31 17.69 -29.35
N LEU A 164 36.87 18.90 -29.35
CA LEU A 164 37.08 19.69 -28.13
C LEU A 164 35.76 20.24 -27.59
N ILE A 165 34.86 20.69 -28.47
CA ILE A 165 33.52 21.17 -28.07
C ILE A 165 32.70 20.04 -27.42
N VAL A 166 32.62 18.86 -28.07
CA VAL A 166 31.88 17.70 -27.54
C VAL A 166 32.57 17.12 -26.29
N GLY A 167 33.90 17.10 -26.26
CA GLY A 167 34.69 16.69 -25.09
C GLY A 167 34.45 17.59 -23.88
N TRP A 168 34.42 18.92 -24.08
CA TRP A 168 34.06 19.87 -23.02
C TRP A 168 32.61 19.70 -22.57
N ALA A 169 31.66 19.53 -23.49
CA ALA A 169 30.26 19.28 -23.15
C ALA A 169 30.12 18.05 -22.23
N ALA A 170 30.84 16.95 -22.52
CA ALA A 170 30.88 15.78 -21.66
C ALA A 170 31.48 16.06 -20.27
N ILE A 171 32.62 16.75 -20.21
CA ILE A 171 33.27 17.12 -18.93
C ILE A 171 32.35 18.01 -18.08
N ALA A 172 31.75 19.04 -18.69
CA ALA A 172 30.80 19.92 -18.02
C ALA A 172 29.58 19.16 -17.51
N THR A 173 28.97 18.27 -18.32
CA THR A 173 27.87 17.40 -17.90
C THR A 173 28.28 16.51 -16.71
N PHE A 174 29.46 15.92 -16.71
CA PHE A 174 29.96 15.10 -15.60
C PHE A 174 30.05 15.90 -14.28
N VAL A 175 30.56 17.14 -14.32
CA VAL A 175 30.65 18.02 -13.15
C VAL A 175 29.25 18.45 -12.68
N ILE A 176 28.39 18.88 -13.61
CA ILE A 176 26.99 19.26 -13.34
C ILE A 176 26.25 18.17 -12.56
N GLU A 177 26.38 16.91 -12.98
CA GLU A 177 25.71 15.76 -12.35
C GLU A 177 26.34 15.35 -11.03
N THR A 178 27.68 15.38 -10.93
CA THR A 178 28.39 15.19 -9.66
C THR A 178 27.85 16.16 -8.60
N VAL A 179 27.60 17.40 -8.99
CA VAL A 179 27.04 18.46 -8.14
C VAL A 179 25.51 18.36 -7.98
N ALA A 180 24.79 17.76 -8.94
CA ALA A 180 23.37 17.41 -8.79
C ALA A 180 23.14 16.41 -7.64
N MET A 181 24.04 15.45 -7.49
CA MET A 181 23.96 14.43 -6.44
C MET A 181 24.09 15.00 -5.02
N LEU A 182 24.83 16.09 -4.82
CA LEU A 182 24.96 16.76 -3.52
C LEU A 182 23.72 17.57 -3.13
N TRP A 183 22.96 18.05 -4.12
CA TRP A 183 21.80 18.91 -3.93
C TRP A 183 20.54 18.13 -3.53
N VAL A 184 20.35 16.92 -4.07
CA VAL A 184 19.16 16.09 -3.78
C VAL A 184 19.01 15.78 -2.28
N PRO A 185 20.02 15.27 -1.55
CA PRO A 185 19.87 15.01 -0.11
C PRO A 185 19.67 16.28 0.71
N ALA A 186 20.29 17.40 0.33
CA ALA A 186 20.07 18.70 0.98
C ALA A 186 18.61 19.17 0.84
N LYS A 187 18.00 19.00 -0.35
CA LYS A 187 16.57 19.20 -0.58
C LYS A 187 15.71 18.25 0.28
N GLU A 188 16.01 16.96 0.31
CA GLU A 188 15.19 15.96 1.04
C GLU A 188 15.20 16.19 2.56
N ALA A 189 16.38 16.46 3.13
CA ALA A 189 16.50 16.79 4.54
C ALA A 189 15.80 18.11 4.93
N SER A 190 15.43 18.96 3.95
CA SER A 190 14.74 20.22 4.20
C SER A 190 13.22 20.10 4.26
N VAL A 191 12.62 19.12 3.57
CA VAL A 191 11.14 18.98 3.50
C VAL A 191 10.48 18.73 4.87
N PRO A 192 11.00 17.84 5.75
CA PRO A 192 10.40 17.59 7.07
C PRO A 192 10.39 18.81 8.01
N ASN A 193 11.28 19.78 7.79
CA ASN A 193 11.34 21.00 8.60
C ASN A 193 10.25 22.02 8.22
N LEU A 194 9.63 21.88 7.04
CA LEU A 194 8.66 22.86 6.50
C LEU A 194 7.21 22.39 6.61
N LEU A 195 6.95 21.13 6.98
CA LEU A 195 5.62 20.52 6.96
C LEU A 195 5.39 19.56 8.14
N PRO A 196 4.18 19.53 8.74
CA PRO A 196 3.81 18.50 9.71
C PRO A 196 3.90 17.09 9.12
N ARG A 197 4.31 16.10 9.93
CA ARG A 197 4.50 14.69 9.50
C ARG A 197 3.31 14.13 8.72
N ALA A 198 2.08 14.44 9.14
CA ALA A 198 0.84 14.00 8.50
C ALA A 198 0.68 14.43 7.02
N ARG A 199 1.41 15.47 6.57
CA ARG A 199 1.33 16.02 5.20
C ARG A 199 2.53 15.67 4.32
N LEU A 200 3.51 14.91 4.85
CA LEU A 200 4.72 14.57 4.12
C LEU A 200 4.43 13.66 2.91
N GLU A 201 3.41 12.80 2.99
CA GLU A 201 3.05 11.95 1.86
C GLU A 201 2.53 12.78 0.67
N ALA A 202 1.53 13.63 0.88
CA ALA A 202 0.99 14.48 -0.18
C ALA A 202 2.03 15.48 -0.72
N ALA A 203 2.96 15.95 0.12
CA ALA A 203 4.09 16.76 -0.33
C ALA A 203 5.11 15.97 -1.16
N ASN A 204 5.37 14.71 -0.81
CA ASN A 204 6.19 13.80 -1.61
C ASN A 204 5.51 13.47 -2.95
N GLN A 205 4.21 13.15 -2.96
CA GLN A 205 3.42 12.96 -4.18
C GLN A 205 3.52 14.18 -5.12
N LEU A 206 3.35 15.40 -4.59
CA LEU A 206 3.52 16.64 -5.36
C LEU A 206 4.94 16.80 -5.89
N THR A 207 5.95 16.52 -5.07
CA THR A 207 7.38 16.57 -5.44
C THR A 207 7.65 15.61 -6.59
N LEU A 208 7.28 14.33 -6.47
CA LEU A 208 7.48 13.31 -7.50
C LEU A 208 6.72 13.64 -8.79
N ALA A 209 5.47 14.08 -8.70
CA ALA A 209 4.67 14.49 -9.86
C ALA A 209 5.27 15.71 -10.58
N THR A 210 5.86 16.65 -9.85
CA THR A 210 6.55 17.82 -10.42
C THR A 210 7.84 17.39 -11.11
N THR A 211 8.70 16.64 -10.41
CA THR A 211 10.03 16.25 -10.88
C THR A 211 9.99 15.26 -12.06
N TYR A 212 9.06 14.32 -12.05
CA TYR A 212 9.02 13.25 -13.05
C TYR A 212 7.83 13.34 -14.01
N GLY A 213 6.72 14.00 -13.66
CA GLY A 213 5.59 14.19 -14.57
C GLY A 213 5.66 15.51 -15.33
N ILE A 214 5.55 16.63 -14.60
CA ILE A 214 5.31 17.96 -15.17
C ILE A 214 6.56 18.53 -15.84
N THR A 215 7.71 18.51 -15.16
CA THR A 215 8.92 19.18 -15.64
C THR A 215 9.58 18.58 -16.88
N PRO A 216 9.62 17.25 -17.14
CA PRO A 216 10.13 16.74 -18.43
C PRO A 216 9.29 17.20 -19.63
N VAL A 217 7.96 17.24 -19.47
CA VAL A 217 7.04 17.73 -20.50
C VAL A 217 7.23 19.23 -20.72
N ALA A 218 7.33 20.01 -19.66
CA ALA A 218 7.60 21.44 -19.73
C ALA A 218 8.97 21.75 -20.37
N ALA A 219 10.02 20.96 -20.08
CA ALA A 219 11.32 21.08 -20.71
C ALA A 219 11.27 20.83 -22.23
N GLY A 220 10.53 19.80 -22.66
CA GLY A 220 10.29 19.53 -24.07
C GLY A 220 9.53 20.66 -24.78
N LEU A 221 8.52 21.24 -24.12
CA LEU A 221 7.76 22.39 -24.64
C LEU A 221 8.62 23.66 -24.72
N VAL A 222 9.46 23.95 -23.72
CA VAL A 222 10.40 25.07 -23.74
C VAL A 222 11.41 24.91 -24.87
N LEU A 223 12.00 23.73 -25.03
CA LEU A 223 12.95 23.47 -26.12
C LEU A 223 12.28 23.60 -27.50
N ALA A 224 11.06 23.07 -27.67
CA ALA A 224 10.30 23.20 -28.91
C ALA A 224 9.94 24.66 -29.22
N GLY A 225 9.53 25.43 -28.21
CA GLY A 225 9.21 26.85 -28.33
C GLY A 225 10.43 27.72 -28.68
N LEU A 226 11.57 27.49 -28.02
CA LEU A 226 12.83 28.15 -28.37
C LEU A 226 13.27 27.80 -29.80
N ASN A 227 13.17 26.53 -30.20
CA ASN A 227 13.50 26.09 -31.55
C ASN A 227 12.60 26.73 -32.62
N SER A 228 11.28 26.77 -32.41
CA SER A 228 10.37 27.39 -33.37
C SER A 228 10.51 28.92 -33.45
N GLY A 229 10.67 29.59 -32.29
CA GLY A 229 10.77 31.05 -32.21
C GLY A 229 12.11 31.62 -32.69
N LEU A 230 13.22 30.91 -32.47
CA LEU A 230 14.56 31.38 -32.84
C LEU A 230 15.03 30.90 -34.21
N ALA A 231 14.46 29.83 -34.79
CA ALA A 231 14.91 29.31 -36.10
C ALA A 231 14.64 30.27 -37.29
N SER A 232 13.69 31.20 -37.20
CA SER A 232 13.54 32.28 -38.18
C SER A 232 14.63 33.34 -38.01
N LEU A 233 14.82 33.82 -36.79
CA LEU A 233 15.80 34.85 -36.42
C LEU A 233 17.24 34.41 -36.68
N TYR A 234 17.59 33.17 -36.31
CA TYR A 234 18.90 32.58 -36.56
C TYR A 234 19.22 32.49 -38.05
N ARG A 235 18.23 32.15 -38.92
CA ARG A 235 18.41 32.15 -40.38
C ARG A 235 18.63 33.54 -40.99
N GLN A 236 18.22 34.60 -40.31
CA GLN A 236 18.45 35.99 -40.76
C GLN A 236 19.77 36.57 -40.21
N ILE A 237 20.11 36.28 -38.94
CA ILE A 237 21.24 36.92 -38.25
C ILE A 237 22.52 36.08 -38.31
N GLY A 238 22.43 34.75 -38.35
CA GLY A 238 23.57 33.84 -38.50
C GLY A 238 24.54 33.76 -37.30
N HIS A 239 24.28 34.45 -36.19
CA HIS A 239 25.15 34.42 -35.01
C HIS A 239 24.96 33.16 -34.16
N THR A 240 26.06 32.50 -33.80
CA THR A 240 26.11 31.22 -33.06
C THR A 240 25.42 31.28 -31.69
N TRP A 241 25.46 32.40 -30.97
CA TRP A 241 24.80 32.53 -29.67
C TRP A 241 23.26 32.57 -29.73
N ILE A 242 22.69 32.81 -30.91
CA ILE A 242 21.23 32.79 -31.19
C ILE A 242 20.77 31.42 -31.71
N GLU A 243 21.71 30.50 -32.00
CA GLU A 243 21.37 29.13 -32.40
C GLU A 243 20.46 28.49 -31.33
N PRO A 244 19.33 27.86 -31.69
CA PRO A 244 18.33 27.48 -30.69
C PRO A 244 18.80 26.49 -29.62
N THR A 245 19.76 25.63 -29.96
CA THR A 245 20.48 24.72 -29.04
C THR A 245 21.27 25.49 -27.98
N ASN A 246 22.02 26.51 -28.41
CA ASN A 246 22.83 27.37 -27.54
C ASN A 246 21.94 28.24 -26.66
N ALA A 247 20.88 28.82 -27.23
CA ALA A 247 19.87 29.58 -26.50
C ALA A 247 19.17 28.73 -25.43
N ALA A 248 18.86 27.45 -25.71
CA ALA A 248 18.32 26.52 -24.73
C ALA A 248 19.30 26.22 -23.58
N LEU A 249 20.60 26.09 -23.87
CA LEU A 249 21.64 25.91 -22.84
C LEU A 249 21.85 27.16 -21.97
N TYR A 250 21.82 28.36 -22.55
CA TYR A 250 21.86 29.62 -21.78
C TYR A 250 20.60 29.83 -20.93
N PHE A 251 19.41 29.59 -21.48
CA PHE A 251 18.17 29.61 -20.71
C PHE A 251 18.23 28.61 -19.54
N ASN A 252 18.74 27.41 -19.79
CA ASN A 252 18.95 26.40 -18.76
C ASN A 252 19.92 26.85 -17.66
N ALA A 253 21.05 27.46 -18.03
CA ALA A 253 21.96 28.04 -17.04
C ALA A 253 21.23 29.06 -16.14
N LEU A 254 20.44 29.95 -16.74
CA LEU A 254 19.66 30.96 -16.00
C LEU A 254 18.61 30.36 -15.06
N THR A 255 18.07 29.17 -15.32
CA THR A 255 17.18 28.51 -14.35
C THR A 255 17.90 28.17 -13.05
N PHE A 256 19.15 27.69 -13.12
CA PHE A 256 19.96 27.41 -11.93
C PHE A 256 20.43 28.67 -11.20
N LEU A 257 20.74 29.76 -11.93
CA LEU A 257 21.00 31.05 -11.28
C LEU A 257 19.76 31.54 -10.51
N ALA A 258 18.57 31.38 -11.10
CA ALA A 258 17.32 31.74 -10.45
C ALA A 258 16.98 30.84 -9.25
N THR A 259 17.28 29.53 -9.26
CA THR A 259 17.12 28.67 -8.08
C THR A 259 18.10 29.05 -6.97
N ALA A 260 19.38 29.27 -7.29
CA ALA A 260 20.40 29.73 -6.35
C ALA A 260 19.97 31.02 -5.64
N LEU A 261 19.55 32.05 -6.39
CA LEU A 261 19.06 33.32 -5.83
C LEU A 261 17.78 33.13 -4.99
N THR A 262 16.85 32.27 -5.42
CA THR A 262 15.60 32.01 -4.70
C THR A 262 15.85 31.29 -3.37
N VAL A 263 16.80 30.34 -3.30
CA VAL A 263 17.20 29.68 -2.05
C VAL A 263 17.96 30.65 -1.14
N LEU A 264 18.91 31.42 -1.71
CA LEU A 264 19.75 32.35 -0.96
C LEU A 264 18.93 33.47 -0.32
N LEU A 265 17.99 34.08 -1.05
CA LEU A 265 17.22 35.24 -0.59
C LEU A 265 15.85 34.88 -0.01
N GLY A 266 15.26 33.76 -0.44
CA GLY A 266 13.85 33.45 -0.21
C GLY A 266 13.54 32.40 0.85
N ILE A 267 14.50 31.58 1.29
CA ILE A 267 14.22 30.45 2.20
C ILE A 267 15.29 30.31 3.30
N PRO A 268 15.42 31.30 4.22
CA PRO A 268 16.33 31.19 5.36
C PRO A 268 16.02 30.02 6.30
N GLU A 269 14.78 29.52 6.32
CA GLU A 269 14.33 28.41 7.17
C GLU A 269 15.00 27.06 6.83
N ILE A 270 15.71 26.96 5.69
CA ILE A 270 16.52 25.78 5.33
C ILE A 270 17.82 25.72 6.15
N SER A 271 18.40 26.86 6.54
CA SER A 271 19.60 26.87 7.40
C SER A 271 19.20 26.60 8.84
N GLY A 272 19.24 25.33 9.23
CA GLY A 272 19.13 24.86 10.60
C GLY A 272 20.41 24.13 10.99
N ARG A 273 20.99 24.46 12.16
CA ARG A 273 22.05 23.64 12.75
C ARG A 273 21.51 22.21 12.90
N SER A 274 22.13 21.25 12.21
CA SER A 274 22.02 19.85 12.63
C SER A 274 22.40 19.80 14.10
N ALA A 275 21.50 19.33 14.96
CA ALA A 275 21.87 18.97 16.31
C ALA A 275 22.99 17.93 16.19
N ARG A 276 24.18 18.27 16.68
CA ARG A 276 25.31 17.34 16.73
C ARG A 276 24.88 16.16 17.60
N GLN A 277 24.60 15.01 16.98
CA GLN A 277 24.75 13.75 17.67
C GLN A 277 26.26 13.49 17.78
N ASP A 278 26.85 14.07 18.82
CA ASP A 278 28.24 13.81 19.17
C ASP A 278 28.40 12.35 19.60
N GLY A 279 29.49 11.71 19.17
CA GLY A 279 30.03 10.50 19.82
C GLY A 279 30.15 9.21 19.00
N GLN A 280 29.29 8.96 18.00
CA GLN A 280 29.34 7.66 17.30
C GLN A 280 30.23 7.67 16.05
N ARG A 281 31.37 6.95 16.12
CA ARG A 281 32.17 6.58 14.95
C ARG A 281 31.36 5.64 14.04
N LYS A 282 30.79 6.18 12.96
CA LYS A 282 30.11 5.37 11.92
C LYS A 282 31.10 4.36 11.30
N PRO A 283 30.69 3.11 11.02
CA PRO A 283 31.54 2.09 10.42
C PRO A 283 31.95 2.43 8.97
N GLY A 284 32.86 1.62 8.41
CA GLY A 284 33.43 1.88 7.08
C GLY A 284 32.39 1.82 5.95
N MET A 285 32.35 2.86 5.12
CA MET A 285 31.41 3.08 4.01
C MET A 285 31.14 1.86 3.10
N PHE A 286 32.19 1.11 2.72
CA PHE A 286 32.03 -0.08 1.87
C PHE A 286 31.28 -1.20 2.60
N ARG A 287 31.50 -1.32 3.92
CA ARG A 287 30.77 -2.25 4.78
C ARG A 287 29.32 -1.81 4.96
N GLU A 288 29.05 -0.52 5.15
CA GLU A 288 27.67 0.00 5.22
C GLU A 288 26.86 -0.25 3.93
N PHE A 289 27.49 -0.15 2.75
CA PHE A 289 26.87 -0.48 1.46
C PHE A 289 26.62 -1.98 1.31
N LEU A 290 27.61 -2.83 1.65
CA LEU A 290 27.47 -4.29 1.65
C LEU A 290 26.39 -4.77 2.64
N ASP A 291 26.32 -4.19 3.84
CA ASP A 291 25.30 -4.47 4.84
C ASP A 291 23.91 -4.09 4.32
N GLY A 292 23.79 -2.98 3.58
CA GLY A 292 22.57 -2.57 2.88
C GLY A 292 22.14 -3.57 1.81
N TRP A 293 23.07 -4.10 1.01
CA TRP A 293 22.78 -5.15 0.03
C TRP A 293 22.38 -6.47 0.69
N ALA A 294 23.08 -6.87 1.77
CA ALA A 294 22.75 -8.04 2.56
C ALA A 294 21.38 -7.93 3.26
N PHE A 295 20.94 -6.72 3.62
CA PHE A 295 19.62 -6.46 4.18
C PHE A 295 18.50 -6.64 3.14
N VAL A 296 18.68 -6.12 1.91
CA VAL A 296 17.74 -6.30 0.79
C VAL A 296 17.45 -7.79 0.53
N GLY A 297 18.43 -8.67 0.70
CA GLY A 297 18.28 -10.12 0.52
C GLY A 297 17.55 -10.86 1.66
N LYS A 298 17.35 -10.25 2.83
CA LYS A 298 16.83 -10.95 4.03
C LYS A 298 15.31 -10.95 4.16
N THR A 299 14.62 -9.89 3.73
CA THR A 299 13.16 -9.78 3.91
C THR A 299 12.41 -10.03 2.59
N PRO A 300 11.40 -10.93 2.55
CA PRO A 300 10.65 -11.23 1.33
C PRO A 300 10.03 -9.98 0.67
N LEU A 301 9.53 -9.05 1.48
CA LEU A 301 8.96 -7.78 1.02
C LEU A 301 9.98 -6.92 0.26
N ILE A 302 11.19 -6.72 0.81
CA ILE A 302 12.19 -5.86 0.16
C ILE A 302 12.76 -6.56 -1.08
N ARG A 303 12.93 -7.88 -1.09
CA ARG A 303 13.28 -8.62 -2.32
C ARG A 303 12.22 -8.45 -3.42
N GLY A 304 10.94 -8.62 -3.09
CA GLY A 304 9.83 -8.41 -4.03
C GLY A 304 9.79 -6.99 -4.57
N LEU A 305 10.00 -6.01 -3.69
CA LEU A 305 10.06 -4.58 -4.02
C LEU A 305 11.24 -4.26 -4.95
N VAL A 306 12.45 -4.75 -4.65
CA VAL A 306 13.66 -4.50 -5.46
C VAL A 306 13.59 -5.23 -6.80
N LEU A 307 13.09 -6.47 -6.84
CA LEU A 307 12.82 -7.19 -8.08
C LEU A 307 11.82 -6.43 -8.96
N GLY A 308 10.74 -5.91 -8.38
CA GLY A 308 9.75 -5.12 -9.07
C GLY A 308 10.32 -3.80 -9.60
N ILE A 309 11.07 -3.05 -8.79
CA ILE A 309 11.71 -1.78 -9.20
C ILE A 309 12.70 -2.05 -10.33
N PHE A 310 13.65 -2.97 -10.17
CA PHE A 310 14.66 -3.24 -11.19
C PHE A 310 14.03 -3.80 -12.48
N GLY A 311 13.01 -4.66 -12.38
CA GLY A 311 12.25 -5.14 -13.54
C GLY A 311 11.53 -4.00 -14.29
N ALA A 312 10.86 -3.11 -13.57
CA ALA A 312 10.17 -1.96 -14.16
C ALA A 312 11.14 -0.97 -14.82
N PHE A 313 12.27 -0.64 -14.18
CA PHE A 313 13.28 0.25 -14.75
C PHE A 313 14.07 -0.40 -15.91
N ALA A 314 14.26 -1.73 -15.90
CA ALA A 314 14.80 -2.45 -17.05
C ALA A 314 13.88 -2.33 -18.28
N GLY A 315 12.56 -2.55 -18.09
CA GLY A 315 11.57 -2.34 -19.14
C GLY A 315 11.50 -0.89 -19.62
N GLY A 316 11.49 0.08 -18.69
CA GLY A 316 11.54 1.50 -19.01
C GLY A 316 12.79 1.92 -19.79
N GLY A 317 13.96 1.38 -19.44
CA GLY A 317 15.20 1.62 -20.17
C GLY A 317 15.20 1.05 -21.58
N VAL A 318 14.56 -0.10 -21.81
CA VAL A 318 14.32 -0.63 -23.16
C VAL A 318 13.38 0.29 -23.96
N VAL A 319 12.29 0.78 -23.36
CA VAL A 319 11.36 1.72 -24.01
C VAL A 319 12.07 3.02 -24.42
N VAL A 320 12.90 3.58 -23.54
CA VAL A 320 13.65 4.83 -23.81
C VAL A 320 14.75 4.59 -24.84
N GLY A 321 15.63 3.61 -24.63
CA GLY A 321 16.78 3.35 -25.49
C GLY A 321 16.43 2.89 -26.91
N SER A 322 15.27 2.24 -27.09
CA SER A 322 14.76 1.87 -28.41
C SER A 322 13.80 2.90 -29.04
N GLY A 323 13.40 3.93 -28.29
CA GLY A 323 12.29 4.83 -28.62
C GLY A 323 12.45 5.60 -29.93
N GLN A 324 13.65 6.08 -30.28
CA GLN A 324 13.90 6.80 -31.53
C GLN A 324 13.71 5.89 -32.77
N THR A 325 14.22 4.65 -32.71
CA THR A 325 14.04 3.67 -33.79
C THR A 325 12.61 3.16 -33.83
N TYR A 326 11.95 3.01 -32.68
CA TYR A 326 10.54 2.66 -32.61
C TYR A 326 9.67 3.71 -33.30
N ALA A 327 9.88 5.00 -33.01
CA ALA A 327 9.20 6.11 -33.66
C ALA A 327 9.36 6.10 -35.19
N LYS A 328 10.58 5.81 -35.68
CA LYS A 328 10.86 5.62 -37.11
C LYS A 328 10.13 4.40 -37.70
N SER A 329 9.99 3.32 -36.93
CA SER A 329 9.24 2.11 -37.34
C SER A 329 7.72 2.30 -37.43
N LEU A 330 7.19 3.41 -36.92
CA LEU A 330 5.77 3.82 -37.07
C LEU A 330 5.54 4.73 -38.29
N GLY A 331 6.55 4.93 -39.15
CA GLY A 331 6.51 5.92 -40.24
C GLY A 331 6.73 7.35 -39.76
N GLY A 332 7.13 7.54 -38.50
CA GLY A 332 7.41 8.83 -37.89
C GLY A 332 8.88 9.26 -38.01
N GLY A 333 9.16 10.44 -37.47
CA GLY A 333 10.51 10.96 -37.29
C GLY A 333 10.79 11.33 -35.84
N ASP A 334 11.74 12.22 -35.61
CA ASP A 334 12.12 12.67 -34.26
C ASP A 334 10.93 13.36 -33.54
N SER A 335 10.03 14.04 -34.28
CA SER A 335 8.76 14.57 -33.76
C SER A 335 7.88 13.49 -33.12
N THR A 336 7.84 12.29 -33.70
CA THR A 336 7.09 11.15 -33.16
C THR A 336 7.73 10.61 -31.89
N PHE A 337 9.07 10.59 -31.82
CA PHE A 337 9.78 10.26 -30.58
C PHE A 337 9.44 11.25 -29.47
N PHE A 338 9.48 12.56 -29.73
CA PHE A 338 9.13 13.58 -28.74
C PHE A 338 7.67 13.50 -28.27
N ILE A 339 6.72 13.17 -29.17
CA ILE A 339 5.32 12.93 -28.79
C ILE A 339 5.22 11.72 -27.85
N LEU A 340 5.82 10.58 -28.20
CA LEU A 340 5.77 9.38 -27.35
C LEU A 340 6.47 9.63 -26.00
N PHE A 341 7.61 10.31 -25.99
CA PHE A 341 8.32 10.73 -24.78
C PHE A 341 7.44 11.62 -23.88
N ALA A 342 6.79 12.64 -24.45
CA ALA A 342 5.86 13.49 -23.70
C ALA A 342 4.68 12.68 -23.13
N MET A 343 4.08 11.79 -23.92
CA MET A 343 2.96 10.95 -23.47
C MET A 343 3.35 9.97 -22.36
N LEU A 344 4.58 9.46 -22.37
CA LEU A 344 5.12 8.63 -21.28
C LEU A 344 5.15 9.40 -19.96
N PHE A 345 5.66 10.63 -19.96
CA PHE A 345 5.77 11.45 -18.74
C PHE A 345 4.44 12.09 -18.31
N ILE A 346 3.55 12.43 -19.25
CA ILE A 346 2.14 12.78 -18.93
C ILE A 346 1.47 11.60 -18.21
N GLY A 347 1.62 10.38 -18.73
CA GLY A 347 1.13 9.16 -18.09
C GLY A 347 1.74 8.97 -16.71
N LEU A 348 3.06 9.15 -16.57
CA LEU A 348 3.76 9.06 -15.28
C LEU A 348 3.20 10.04 -14.24
N GLY A 349 2.97 11.29 -14.64
CA GLY A 349 2.33 12.30 -13.79
C GLY A 349 0.90 11.93 -13.37
N ILE A 350 0.09 11.42 -14.31
CA ILE A 350 -1.26 10.93 -14.02
C ILE A 350 -1.20 9.74 -13.04
N GLY A 351 -0.28 8.80 -13.26
CA GLY A 351 -0.08 7.64 -12.37
C GLY A 351 0.28 8.04 -10.94
N ILE A 352 1.14 9.06 -10.75
CA ILE A 352 1.52 9.55 -9.43
C ILE A 352 0.34 10.30 -8.75
N VAL A 353 -0.39 11.17 -9.48
CA VAL A 353 -1.39 12.07 -8.87
C VAL A 353 -2.78 11.44 -8.74
N LEU A 354 -3.21 10.64 -9.72
CA LEU A 354 -4.53 10.01 -9.76
C LEU A 354 -4.50 8.53 -9.35
N GLY A 355 -3.36 7.84 -9.52
CA GLY A 355 -3.22 6.41 -9.24
C GLY A 355 -3.81 5.90 -7.91
N PRO A 356 -3.46 6.52 -6.76
CA PRO A 356 -4.04 6.13 -5.47
C PRO A 356 -5.56 6.28 -5.38
N ARG A 357 -6.17 7.20 -6.16
CA ARG A 357 -7.63 7.33 -6.25
C ARG A 357 -8.24 6.29 -7.20
N LEU A 358 -7.56 6.03 -8.33
CA LEU A 358 -8.01 5.09 -9.35
C LEU A 358 -8.03 3.63 -8.89
N VAL A 359 -7.28 3.29 -7.84
CA VAL A 359 -7.21 1.92 -7.29
C VAL A 359 -7.89 1.79 -5.90
N GLY A 360 -8.36 2.91 -5.34
CA GLY A 360 -9.13 2.93 -4.10
C GLY A 360 -8.38 2.37 -2.89
N GLY A 361 -9.10 1.72 -1.98
CA GLY A 361 -8.58 1.17 -0.72
C GLY A 361 -7.67 -0.08 -0.83
N LEU A 362 -7.07 -0.34 -1.99
CA LEU A 362 -6.18 -1.49 -2.18
C LEU A 362 -4.89 -1.29 -1.36
N SER A 363 -4.30 -2.38 -0.86
CA SER A 363 -3.03 -2.28 -0.14
C SER A 363 -1.91 -1.74 -1.05
N ARG A 364 -1.00 -0.93 -0.50
CA ARG A 364 0.15 -0.38 -1.25
C ARG A 364 1.01 -1.50 -1.85
N ARG A 365 1.13 -2.62 -1.14
CA ARG A 365 1.86 -3.83 -1.55
C ARG A 365 1.26 -4.46 -2.80
N ARG A 366 -0.07 -4.66 -2.84
CA ARG A 366 -0.79 -5.14 -4.05
C ARG A 366 -0.75 -4.12 -5.18
N MET A 367 -0.96 -2.83 -4.86
CA MET A 367 -0.95 -1.73 -5.82
C MET A 367 0.37 -1.66 -6.59
N PHE A 368 1.51 -1.84 -5.91
CA PHE A 368 2.84 -1.87 -6.53
C PHE A 368 2.95 -2.96 -7.61
N GLY A 369 2.62 -4.21 -7.27
CA GLY A 369 2.67 -5.33 -8.23
C GLY A 369 1.72 -5.14 -9.42
N VAL A 370 0.46 -4.74 -9.17
CA VAL A 370 -0.54 -4.45 -10.21
C VAL A 370 -0.07 -3.35 -11.16
N SER A 371 0.58 -2.30 -10.63
CA SER A 371 1.06 -1.16 -11.41
C SER A 371 2.20 -1.55 -12.37
N ILE A 372 3.10 -2.45 -11.94
CA ILE A 372 4.15 -2.99 -12.80
C ILE A 372 3.55 -3.86 -13.91
N VAL A 373 2.57 -4.71 -13.59
CA VAL A 373 1.87 -5.53 -14.59
C VAL A 373 1.14 -4.65 -15.61
N LEU A 374 0.49 -3.56 -15.17
CA LEU A 374 -0.13 -2.57 -16.07
C LEU A 374 0.91 -1.92 -17.00
N ALA A 375 2.05 -1.48 -16.46
CA ALA A 375 3.11 -0.86 -17.25
C ALA A 375 3.67 -1.83 -18.29
N ALA A 376 4.08 -3.03 -17.86
CA ALA A 376 4.72 -4.02 -18.71
C ALA A 376 3.76 -4.68 -19.73
N GLY A 377 2.50 -4.88 -19.34
CA GLY A 377 1.43 -5.25 -20.28
C GLY A 377 1.25 -4.19 -21.37
N SER A 378 1.30 -2.91 -21.00
CA SER A 378 1.23 -1.79 -21.95
C SER A 378 2.46 -1.72 -22.87
N VAL A 379 3.66 -2.09 -22.40
CA VAL A 379 4.85 -2.26 -23.26
C VAL A 379 4.66 -3.42 -24.25
N THR A 380 4.00 -4.50 -23.83
CA THR A 380 3.66 -5.64 -24.71
C THR A 380 2.68 -5.22 -25.81
N ILE A 381 1.68 -4.38 -25.48
CA ILE A 381 0.78 -3.76 -26.46
C ILE A 381 1.56 -2.84 -27.43
N LEU A 382 2.53 -2.08 -26.92
CA LEU A 382 3.36 -1.18 -27.73
C LEU A 382 4.16 -1.93 -28.81
N ALA A 383 4.68 -3.13 -28.50
CA ALA A 383 5.36 -3.98 -29.48
C ALA A 383 4.46 -4.34 -30.69
N LEU A 384 3.17 -4.54 -30.43
CA LEU A 384 2.17 -4.95 -31.43
C LEU A 384 1.45 -3.77 -32.10
N ALA A 385 1.68 -2.53 -31.67
CA ALA A 385 0.93 -1.36 -32.14
C ALA A 385 1.09 -1.16 -33.67
N PRO A 386 0.00 -1.21 -34.47
CA PRO A 386 0.10 -1.09 -35.92
C PRO A 386 0.24 0.37 -36.39
N HIS A 387 -0.19 1.33 -35.58
CA HIS A 387 -0.26 2.75 -35.94
C HIS A 387 0.15 3.65 -34.76
N LEU A 388 0.52 4.90 -35.06
CA LEU A 388 0.93 5.89 -34.06
C LEU A 388 -0.13 6.11 -32.96
N THR A 389 -1.43 6.13 -33.30
CA THR A 389 -2.50 6.33 -32.31
C THR A 389 -2.50 5.27 -31.21
N VAL A 390 -2.31 4.00 -31.59
CA VAL A 390 -2.21 2.87 -30.65
C VAL A 390 -0.93 2.98 -29.82
N ALA A 391 0.17 3.41 -30.44
CA ALA A 391 1.43 3.64 -29.73
C ALA A 391 1.34 4.79 -28.71
N VAL A 392 0.63 5.87 -29.03
CA VAL A 392 0.38 7.01 -28.12
C VAL A 392 -0.44 6.57 -26.90
N VAL A 393 -1.53 5.85 -27.09
CA VAL A 393 -2.36 5.32 -25.99
C VAL A 393 -1.59 4.29 -25.16
N GLY A 394 -0.89 3.35 -25.80
CA GLY A 394 -0.05 2.37 -25.12
C GLY A 394 1.04 3.04 -24.27
N THR A 395 1.73 4.05 -24.81
CA THR A 395 2.79 4.78 -24.09
C THR A 395 2.24 5.59 -22.91
N LEU A 396 1.04 6.16 -23.04
CA LEU A 396 0.35 6.79 -21.91
C LEU A 396 0.09 5.78 -20.78
N LEU A 397 -0.40 4.58 -21.11
CA LEU A 397 -0.67 3.52 -20.13
C LEU A 397 0.61 2.94 -19.50
N VAL A 398 1.70 2.82 -20.26
CA VAL A 398 3.05 2.53 -19.71
C VAL A 398 3.41 3.57 -18.65
N GLY A 399 3.21 4.86 -18.98
CA GLY A 399 3.42 5.97 -18.05
C GLY A 399 2.58 5.84 -16.78
N VAL A 400 1.26 5.64 -16.90
CA VAL A 400 0.35 5.52 -15.75
C VAL A 400 0.78 4.38 -14.82
N GLY A 401 1.02 3.18 -15.36
CA GLY A 401 1.49 2.04 -14.57
C GLY A 401 2.85 2.31 -13.92
N ALA A 402 3.80 2.88 -14.66
CA ALA A 402 5.12 3.23 -14.12
C ALA A 402 5.04 4.29 -13.00
N GLY A 403 4.15 5.28 -13.13
CA GLY A 403 3.99 6.35 -12.14
C GLY A 403 3.39 5.83 -10.84
N MET A 404 2.40 4.95 -10.95
CA MET A 404 1.80 4.24 -9.81
C MET A 404 2.81 3.31 -9.12
N ALA A 405 3.59 2.54 -9.90
CA ALA A 405 4.64 1.67 -9.38
C ALA A 405 5.76 2.47 -8.68
N PHE A 406 6.13 3.62 -9.23
CA PHE A 406 7.16 4.48 -8.65
C PHE A 406 6.71 5.13 -7.34
N LEU A 407 5.48 5.64 -7.26
CA LEU A 407 4.92 6.17 -6.02
C LEU A 407 4.74 5.09 -4.95
N SER A 408 4.14 3.96 -5.29
CA SER A 408 3.93 2.86 -4.33
C SER A 408 5.26 2.26 -3.88
N GLY A 409 6.24 2.08 -4.78
CA GLY A 409 7.55 1.54 -4.43
C GLY A 409 8.37 2.45 -3.52
N THR A 410 8.38 3.76 -3.80
CA THR A 410 9.09 4.74 -2.94
C THR A 410 8.42 4.93 -1.58
N THR A 411 7.09 4.89 -1.51
CA THR A 411 6.37 4.96 -0.23
C THR A 411 6.54 3.71 0.62
N LEU A 412 6.48 2.50 0.02
CA LEU A 412 6.73 1.23 0.71
C LEU A 412 8.15 1.16 1.28
N LEU A 413 9.17 1.56 0.52
CA LEU A 413 10.56 1.60 1.00
C LEU A 413 10.72 2.59 2.18
N GLY A 414 9.90 3.65 2.21
CA GLY A 414 9.88 4.64 3.29
C GLY A 414 9.14 4.17 4.54
N SER A 415 8.06 3.38 4.42
CA SER A 415 7.23 2.96 5.56
C SER A 415 7.63 1.65 6.21
N GLU A 416 8.22 0.71 5.46
CA GLU A 416 8.50 -0.67 5.90
C GLU A 416 9.95 -0.89 6.37
N VAL A 417 10.78 0.17 6.37
CA VAL A 417 12.21 0.09 6.69
C VAL A 417 12.53 1.02 7.87
N ASP A 418 13.13 0.46 8.92
CA ASP A 418 13.52 1.18 10.13
C ASP A 418 14.43 2.38 9.85
N ASP A 419 14.28 3.45 10.63
CA ASP A 419 14.99 4.74 10.45
C ASP A 419 16.51 4.56 10.31
N GLU A 420 17.12 3.60 11.02
CA GLU A 420 18.56 3.31 11.03
C GLU A 420 19.11 2.66 9.75
N VAL A 421 18.27 1.95 8.99
CA VAL A 421 18.65 1.26 7.75
C VAL A 421 18.03 1.88 6.50
N ARG A 422 16.99 2.72 6.65
CA ARG A 422 16.28 3.37 5.54
C ARG A 422 17.21 4.10 4.58
N GLY A 423 18.10 4.97 5.07
CA GLY A 423 19.02 5.72 4.21
C GLY A 423 19.94 4.82 3.36
N ARG A 424 20.41 3.70 3.94
CA ARG A 424 21.25 2.71 3.24
C ARG A 424 20.47 1.94 2.19
N ALA A 425 19.27 1.47 2.53
CA ALA A 425 18.38 0.78 1.60
C ALA A 425 17.97 1.69 0.41
N PHE A 426 17.61 2.95 0.65
CA PHE A 426 17.33 3.92 -0.40
C PHE A 426 18.53 4.15 -1.33
N ALA A 427 19.74 4.35 -0.78
CA ALA A 427 20.94 4.55 -1.58
C ALA A 427 21.26 3.34 -2.48
N VAL A 428 21.14 2.12 -1.96
CA VAL A 428 21.30 0.87 -2.72
C VAL A 428 20.28 0.78 -3.85
N VAL A 429 18.99 0.98 -3.54
CA VAL A 429 17.91 0.86 -4.53
C VAL A 429 18.02 1.93 -5.61
N GLN A 430 18.30 3.19 -5.26
CA GLN A 430 18.48 4.26 -6.24
C GLN A 430 19.72 4.03 -7.14
N THR A 431 20.84 3.59 -6.57
CA THR A 431 22.06 3.31 -7.33
C THR A 431 21.83 2.14 -8.29
N GLY A 432 21.31 1.01 -7.81
CA GLY A 432 20.97 -0.15 -8.64
C GLY A 432 19.95 0.19 -9.73
N THR A 433 18.95 1.03 -9.43
CA THR A 433 17.97 1.52 -10.41
C THR A 433 18.63 2.28 -11.55
N ARG A 434 19.55 3.21 -11.25
CA ARG A 434 20.27 3.98 -12.27
C ARG A 434 21.20 3.09 -13.10
N VAL A 435 21.85 2.10 -12.49
CA VAL A 435 22.71 1.13 -13.20
C VAL A 435 21.88 0.25 -14.14
N VAL A 436 20.76 -0.31 -13.69
CA VAL A 436 19.84 -1.09 -14.52
C VAL A 436 19.31 -0.26 -15.70
N LEU A 437 18.89 0.98 -15.43
CA LEU A 437 18.42 1.90 -16.48
C LEU A 437 19.52 2.22 -17.51
N MET A 438 20.75 2.50 -17.06
CA MET A 438 21.89 2.75 -17.95
C MET A 438 22.21 1.54 -18.82
N LEU A 439 22.35 0.36 -18.21
CA LEU A 439 22.65 -0.88 -18.92
C LEU A 439 21.58 -1.23 -19.95
N THR A 440 20.29 -1.08 -19.61
CA THR A 440 19.19 -1.40 -20.55
C THR A 440 19.02 -0.36 -21.65
N ILE A 441 19.24 0.93 -21.40
CA ILE A 441 19.30 1.96 -22.46
C ILE A 441 20.47 1.65 -23.42
N SER A 442 21.67 1.43 -22.90
CA SER A 442 22.86 1.16 -23.73
C SER A 442 22.73 -0.14 -24.52
N LEU A 443 22.30 -1.23 -23.88
CA LEU A 443 22.14 -2.53 -24.52
C LEU A 443 20.99 -2.53 -25.54
N SER A 444 19.86 -1.87 -25.24
CA SER A 444 18.76 -1.76 -26.21
C SER A 444 19.15 -0.95 -27.43
N GLY A 445 19.86 0.17 -27.25
CA GLY A 445 20.42 0.96 -28.36
C GLY A 445 21.37 0.14 -29.25
N PHE A 446 22.26 -0.64 -28.65
CA PHE A 446 23.17 -1.54 -29.38
C PHE A 446 22.42 -2.66 -30.13
N VAL A 447 21.55 -3.40 -29.45
CA VAL A 447 20.77 -4.51 -30.04
C VAL A 447 19.88 -4.02 -31.18
N VAL A 448 19.24 -2.86 -31.03
CA VAL A 448 18.42 -2.25 -32.07
C VAL A 448 19.26 -1.72 -33.23
N GLY A 449 20.45 -1.18 -32.96
CA GLY A 449 21.38 -0.70 -33.99
C GLY A 449 22.02 -1.82 -34.83
N ALA A 450 22.22 -3.00 -34.25
CA ALA A 450 22.71 -4.20 -34.94
C ALA A 450 21.59 -5.02 -35.63
N GLY A 451 20.31 -4.69 -35.35
CA GLY A 451 19.15 -5.46 -35.78
C GLY A 451 18.51 -5.01 -37.09
N GLY A 452 17.79 -5.93 -37.74
CA GLY A 452 17.03 -5.66 -38.97
C GLY A 452 15.52 -5.54 -38.75
N SER A 453 14.78 -5.40 -39.86
CA SER A 453 13.32 -5.47 -39.89
C SER A 453 12.82 -6.40 -41.00
N ARG A 454 11.69 -7.08 -40.75
CA ARG A 454 10.96 -7.91 -41.72
C ARG A 454 9.46 -7.63 -41.59
N LEU A 455 8.72 -7.59 -42.69
CA LEU A 455 7.26 -7.43 -42.66
C LEU A 455 6.59 -8.80 -42.53
N LEU A 456 5.65 -8.92 -41.60
CA LEU A 456 4.78 -10.08 -41.47
C LEU A 456 3.36 -9.66 -41.88
N ALA A 457 2.92 -10.17 -43.03
CA ALA A 457 1.62 -9.85 -43.62
C ALA A 457 0.57 -10.87 -43.15
N LEU A 458 -0.37 -10.40 -42.32
CA LEU A 458 -1.61 -11.10 -42.04
C LEU A 458 -2.73 -10.51 -42.93
N PRO A 459 -3.80 -11.25 -43.25
CA PRO A 459 -4.93 -10.70 -43.99
C PRO A 459 -5.49 -9.45 -43.31
N GLY A 460 -5.38 -8.29 -43.96
CA GLY A 460 -5.82 -6.99 -43.45
C GLY A 460 -4.90 -6.30 -42.44
N ILE A 461 -3.80 -6.91 -41.97
CA ILE A 461 -2.87 -6.30 -41.00
C ILE A 461 -1.41 -6.59 -41.39
N ALA A 462 -0.66 -5.54 -41.75
CA ALA A 462 0.78 -5.62 -41.93
C ALA A 462 1.49 -5.25 -40.62
N ILE A 463 2.13 -6.23 -39.96
CA ILE A 463 2.93 -5.99 -38.74
C ILE A 463 4.41 -6.00 -39.13
N PRO A 464 5.11 -4.84 -39.10
CA PRO A 464 6.55 -4.83 -39.29
C PRO A 464 7.23 -5.42 -38.05
N ILE A 465 7.80 -6.62 -38.15
CA ILE A 465 8.64 -7.20 -37.09
C ILE A 465 10.05 -6.60 -37.22
N SER A 466 10.28 -5.53 -36.47
CA SER A 466 11.61 -4.98 -36.23
C SER A 466 12.23 -5.56 -34.97
N THR A 467 13.56 -5.57 -34.90
CA THR A 467 14.30 -5.89 -33.66
C THR A 467 13.82 -5.04 -32.47
N THR A 468 13.43 -3.79 -32.70
CA THR A 468 12.80 -2.93 -31.68
C THR A 468 11.51 -3.50 -31.11
N ARG A 469 10.59 -3.97 -31.95
CA ARG A 469 9.30 -4.52 -31.49
C ARG A 469 9.48 -5.86 -30.80
N LEU A 470 10.38 -6.72 -31.27
CA LEU A 470 10.77 -7.94 -30.56
C LEU A 470 11.32 -7.61 -29.17
N LEU A 471 12.23 -6.64 -29.07
CA LEU A 471 12.83 -6.22 -27.80
C LEU A 471 11.81 -5.63 -26.82
N LEU A 472 10.86 -4.80 -27.31
CA LEU A 472 9.74 -4.30 -26.52
C LEU A 472 8.84 -5.45 -26.04
N GLY A 473 8.50 -6.40 -26.91
CA GLY A 473 7.66 -7.56 -26.55
C GLY A 473 8.31 -8.43 -25.47
N VAL A 474 9.60 -8.72 -25.62
CA VAL A 474 10.41 -9.45 -24.63
C VAL A 474 10.45 -8.69 -23.30
N ALA A 475 10.75 -7.39 -23.32
CA ALA A 475 10.78 -6.56 -22.11
C ALA A 475 9.41 -6.46 -21.41
N GLY A 476 8.33 -6.39 -22.19
CA GLY A 476 6.96 -6.42 -21.68
C GLY A 476 6.62 -7.74 -21.00
N VAL A 477 6.92 -8.90 -21.62
CA VAL A 477 6.69 -10.22 -21.02
C VAL A 477 7.52 -10.41 -19.74
N PHE A 478 8.82 -10.10 -19.76
CA PHE A 478 9.66 -10.19 -18.56
C PHE A 478 9.20 -9.22 -17.46
N GLY A 479 8.75 -8.01 -17.82
CA GLY A 479 8.19 -7.05 -16.87
C GLY A 479 6.87 -7.53 -16.23
N VAL A 480 6.01 -8.21 -16.99
CA VAL A 480 4.79 -8.85 -16.44
C VAL A 480 5.16 -9.97 -15.47
N VAL A 481 6.13 -10.83 -15.83
CA VAL A 481 6.63 -11.88 -14.94
C VAL A 481 7.22 -11.29 -13.66
N ALA A 482 8.03 -10.23 -13.76
CA ALA A 482 8.59 -9.53 -12.60
C ALA A 482 7.50 -8.88 -11.73
N GLY A 483 6.48 -8.25 -12.34
CA GLY A 483 5.34 -7.68 -11.63
C GLY A 483 4.49 -8.72 -10.89
N LEU A 484 4.24 -9.87 -11.51
CA LEU A 484 3.56 -11.01 -10.88
C LEU A 484 4.40 -11.65 -9.77
N ALA A 485 5.72 -11.74 -9.94
CA ALA A 485 6.64 -12.24 -8.92
C ALA A 485 6.75 -11.28 -7.71
N ALA A 486 6.76 -9.97 -7.95
CA ALA A 486 6.69 -8.95 -6.91
C ALA A 486 5.34 -9.02 -6.17
N LEU A 487 4.22 -9.09 -6.90
CA LEU A 487 2.89 -9.24 -6.32
C LEU A 487 2.81 -10.48 -5.41
N ARG A 488 3.28 -11.65 -5.86
CA ARG A 488 3.29 -12.88 -5.07
C ARG A 488 4.18 -12.83 -3.82
N GLN A 489 5.31 -12.11 -3.87
CA GLN A 489 6.21 -11.97 -2.72
C GLN A 489 5.76 -10.92 -1.70
N MET A 490 4.90 -9.98 -2.12
CA MET A 490 4.48 -8.83 -1.31
C MET A 490 3.00 -8.92 -0.87
N ASP A 491 2.23 -9.90 -1.34
CA ASP A 491 0.81 -10.02 -1.02
C ASP A 491 0.57 -10.10 0.49
N ASP A 492 -0.15 -9.12 1.01
CA ASP A 492 -0.52 -8.95 2.41
C ASP A 492 -1.94 -9.43 2.73
N LYS A 493 -2.68 -9.94 1.74
CA LYS A 493 -4.01 -10.51 1.93
C LYS A 493 -4.12 -11.93 1.33
N PRO A 494 -3.32 -12.90 1.82
CA PRO A 494 -3.36 -14.27 1.33
C PRO A 494 -4.79 -14.83 1.41
N GLY A 495 -5.20 -15.55 0.36
CA GLY A 495 -6.55 -16.11 0.23
C GLY A 495 -7.61 -15.15 -0.35
N VAL A 496 -7.37 -13.83 -0.40
CA VAL A 496 -8.31 -12.87 -1.02
C VAL A 496 -7.99 -12.71 -2.51
N PRO A 497 -8.88 -13.07 -3.45
CA PRO A 497 -8.61 -12.92 -4.89
C PRO A 497 -8.34 -11.46 -5.28
N LEU A 498 -7.27 -11.23 -6.03
CA LEU A 498 -6.82 -9.88 -6.43
C LEU A 498 -7.93 -9.07 -7.13
N LEU A 499 -8.67 -9.70 -8.04
CA LEU A 499 -9.76 -9.06 -8.78
C LEU A 499 -10.91 -8.66 -7.85
N ALA A 500 -11.26 -9.51 -6.88
CA ALA A 500 -12.32 -9.24 -5.91
C ALA A 500 -11.91 -8.11 -4.95
N ASP A 501 -10.66 -8.08 -4.51
CA ASP A 501 -10.13 -6.99 -3.66
C ASP A 501 -10.02 -5.67 -4.43
N LEU A 502 -9.64 -5.71 -5.71
CA LEU A 502 -9.64 -4.53 -6.58
C LEU A 502 -11.05 -3.98 -6.80
N LEU A 503 -12.02 -4.84 -7.13
CA LEU A 503 -13.43 -4.46 -7.27
C LEU A 503 -14.02 -3.94 -5.95
N GLY A 504 -13.70 -4.56 -4.82
CA GLY A 504 -14.09 -4.10 -3.49
C GLY A 504 -13.48 -2.74 -3.16
N SER A 505 -12.17 -2.57 -3.37
CA SER A 505 -11.44 -1.33 -3.14
C SER A 505 -11.93 -0.17 -4.01
N LEU A 506 -12.28 -0.43 -5.28
CA LEU A 506 -12.94 0.52 -6.19
C LEU A 506 -14.34 0.94 -5.71
N ARG A 507 -15.06 0.04 -5.04
CA ARG A 507 -16.37 0.30 -4.41
C ARG A 507 -16.26 0.88 -2.99
N GLY A 508 -15.05 1.19 -2.52
CA GLY A 508 -14.80 1.70 -1.16
C GLY A 508 -14.94 0.65 -0.05
N ARG A 509 -15.01 -0.64 -0.39
CA ARG A 509 -15.14 -1.79 0.52
C ARG A 509 -13.93 -2.72 0.35
N PRO A 510 -12.73 -2.34 0.82
CA PRO A 510 -11.56 -3.20 0.72
C PRO A 510 -11.81 -4.51 1.47
N LEU A 511 -11.39 -5.63 0.89
CA LEU A 511 -11.54 -6.94 1.51
C LEU A 511 -10.39 -7.15 2.51
N SER A 512 -10.68 -7.75 3.65
CA SER A 512 -9.66 -8.19 4.62
C SER A 512 -9.44 -9.70 4.48
N PRO A 513 -8.19 -10.20 4.64
CA PRO A 513 -7.98 -11.63 4.77
C PRO A 513 -8.66 -12.14 6.05
N ALA A 514 -9.15 -13.38 6.04
CA ALA A 514 -9.66 -14.01 7.25
C ALA A 514 -8.51 -14.22 8.24
N GLU A 515 -8.72 -13.91 9.52
CA GLU A 515 -7.66 -14.02 10.53
C GLU A 515 -7.18 -15.47 10.66
N PRO A 516 -5.87 -15.75 10.42
CA PRO A 516 -5.33 -17.10 10.34
C PRO A 516 -5.06 -17.69 11.74
N ALA A 517 -6.12 -18.00 12.48
CA ALA A 517 -6.03 -18.85 13.66
C ALA A 517 -6.03 -20.33 13.23
N PRO A 518 -5.13 -21.19 13.74
CA PRO A 518 -5.19 -22.63 13.49
C PRO A 518 -6.44 -23.22 14.16
N ARG A 519 -7.49 -23.46 13.38
CA ARG A 519 -8.69 -24.17 13.84
C ARG A 519 -8.35 -25.63 14.08
N ARG A 520 -8.53 -26.08 15.31
CA ARG A 520 -8.52 -27.51 15.69
C ARG A 520 -9.90 -28.00 16.09
N GLY A 521 -10.75 -27.10 16.56
CA GLY A 521 -12.14 -27.36 16.93
C GLY A 521 -13.11 -27.21 15.76
N LEU A 522 -14.35 -27.65 15.98
CA LEU A 522 -15.47 -27.61 15.03
C LEU A 522 -16.45 -26.50 15.43
N PHE A 523 -16.87 -25.65 14.49
CA PHE A 523 -17.85 -24.59 14.74
C PHE A 523 -19.20 -24.90 14.08
N VAL A 524 -20.22 -25.19 14.91
CA VAL A 524 -21.59 -25.47 14.49
C VAL A 524 -22.50 -24.30 14.91
N VAL A 525 -23.36 -23.84 14.01
CA VAL A 525 -24.34 -22.77 14.28
C VAL A 525 -25.74 -23.28 14.02
N PHE A 526 -26.69 -22.96 14.89
CA PHE A 526 -28.11 -23.17 14.67
C PHE A 526 -28.78 -21.85 14.25
N GLU A 527 -29.47 -21.87 13.11
CA GLU A 527 -30.21 -20.75 12.53
C GLU A 527 -31.67 -21.13 12.29
N GLY A 528 -32.51 -20.12 12.03
CA GLY A 528 -33.94 -20.28 11.78
C GLY A 528 -34.79 -19.23 12.50
N GLY A 529 -36.09 -19.22 12.18
CA GLY A 529 -37.06 -18.26 12.72
C GLY A 529 -37.34 -18.40 14.23
N GLU A 530 -38.24 -17.55 14.74
CA GLU A 530 -38.67 -17.65 16.13
C GLU A 530 -39.48 -18.92 16.39
N GLY A 531 -39.35 -19.48 17.58
CA GLY A 531 -40.03 -20.73 17.97
C GLY A 531 -39.61 -22.00 17.21
N ALA A 532 -38.64 -21.95 16.29
CA ALA A 532 -38.16 -23.09 15.50
C ALA A 532 -37.46 -24.21 16.33
N GLY A 533 -37.24 -24.03 17.63
CA GLY A 533 -36.66 -25.06 18.50
C GLY A 533 -35.12 -25.07 18.59
N LYS A 534 -34.43 -24.03 18.08
CA LYS A 534 -32.96 -23.89 18.08
C LYS A 534 -32.33 -24.29 19.42
N SER A 535 -32.73 -23.65 20.51
CA SER A 535 -32.13 -23.86 21.83
C SER A 535 -32.35 -25.30 22.37
N THR A 536 -33.43 -25.97 21.98
CA THR A 536 -33.65 -27.40 22.29
C THR A 536 -32.64 -28.29 21.55
N GLN A 537 -32.39 -28.01 20.27
CA GLN A 537 -31.45 -28.79 19.47
C GLN A 537 -29.99 -28.53 19.86
N VAL A 538 -29.65 -27.28 20.19
CA VAL A 538 -28.36 -26.88 20.79
C VAL A 538 -28.08 -27.70 22.06
N GLN A 539 -29.05 -27.78 22.98
CA GLN A 539 -28.88 -28.55 24.21
C GLN A 539 -28.73 -30.06 23.97
N ARG A 540 -29.55 -30.64 23.07
CA ARG A 540 -29.48 -32.08 22.74
C ARG A 540 -28.16 -32.46 22.08
N LEU A 541 -27.67 -31.65 21.14
CA LEU A 541 -26.36 -31.87 20.51
C LEU A 541 -25.23 -31.75 21.54
N ALA A 542 -25.26 -30.72 22.39
CA ALA A 542 -24.25 -30.54 23.44
C ALA A 542 -24.20 -31.74 24.41
N GLN A 543 -25.35 -32.19 24.90
CA GLN A 543 -25.46 -33.38 25.77
C GLN A 543 -24.94 -34.65 25.09
N SER A 544 -25.28 -34.86 23.81
CA SER A 544 -24.79 -36.02 23.03
C SER A 544 -23.27 -36.00 22.87
N LEU A 545 -22.68 -34.84 22.60
CA LEU A 545 -21.23 -34.69 22.43
C LEU A 545 -20.46 -34.76 23.77
N HIS A 546 -21.02 -34.21 24.85
CA HIS A 546 -20.47 -34.38 26.20
C HIS A 546 -20.50 -35.85 26.63
N ALA A 547 -21.57 -36.59 26.33
CA ALA A 547 -21.66 -38.04 26.59
C ALA A 547 -20.63 -38.85 25.77
N GLN A 548 -20.16 -38.32 24.65
CA GLN A 548 -19.05 -38.87 23.86
C GLN A 548 -17.66 -38.41 24.35
N GLY A 549 -17.56 -37.67 25.47
CA GLY A 549 -16.29 -37.18 26.02
C GLY A 549 -15.62 -36.09 25.18
N ARG A 550 -16.39 -35.30 24.41
CA ARG A 550 -15.89 -34.11 23.72
C ARG A 550 -15.97 -32.88 24.61
N ASP A 551 -14.98 -31.99 24.52
CA ASP A 551 -15.09 -30.64 25.06
C ASP A 551 -16.02 -29.81 24.16
N VAL A 552 -17.13 -29.32 24.73
CA VAL A 552 -18.17 -28.57 24.00
C VAL A 552 -18.45 -27.25 24.70
N LEU A 553 -18.37 -26.16 23.95
CA LEU A 553 -18.77 -24.82 24.36
C LEU A 553 -20.10 -24.46 23.69
N VAL A 554 -21.14 -24.25 24.50
CA VAL A 554 -22.43 -23.71 24.03
C VAL A 554 -22.44 -22.19 24.21
N THR A 555 -22.86 -21.46 23.18
CA THR A 555 -22.92 -20.00 23.17
C THR A 555 -24.12 -19.47 22.36
N ARG A 556 -24.33 -18.15 22.31
CA ARG A 556 -25.45 -17.49 21.61
C ARG A 556 -25.13 -16.07 21.16
N GLU A 557 -25.77 -15.61 20.09
CA GLU A 557 -25.75 -14.20 19.67
C GLU A 557 -27.17 -13.59 19.63
N PRO A 558 -27.37 -12.36 20.14
CA PRO A 558 -26.45 -11.56 20.95
C PRO A 558 -26.50 -12.01 22.43
N GLY A 559 -25.47 -11.67 23.23
CA GLY A 559 -25.52 -11.86 24.69
C GLY A 559 -24.48 -12.78 25.31
N ALA A 560 -23.62 -13.48 24.57
CA ALA A 560 -22.67 -14.43 25.18
C ALA A 560 -21.49 -13.81 25.98
N THR A 561 -21.50 -12.50 26.24
CA THR A 561 -20.46 -11.77 26.99
C THR A 561 -21.08 -10.67 27.84
N GLU A 562 -20.38 -10.12 28.84
CA GLU A 562 -20.91 -9.01 29.66
C GLU A 562 -21.27 -7.77 28.82
N VAL A 563 -20.48 -7.47 27.79
CA VAL A 563 -20.77 -6.40 26.82
C VAL A 563 -21.97 -6.79 25.94
N GLY A 564 -22.01 -8.06 25.52
CA GLY A 564 -23.08 -8.62 24.72
C GLY A 564 -24.45 -8.59 25.41
N GLU A 565 -24.55 -8.92 26.70
CA GLU A 565 -25.82 -8.84 27.45
C GLU A 565 -26.33 -7.40 27.54
N ARG A 566 -25.42 -6.42 27.72
CA ARG A 566 -25.81 -5.00 27.66
C ARG A 566 -26.36 -4.65 26.28
N ILE A 567 -25.69 -5.08 25.20
CA ILE A 567 -26.15 -4.87 23.82
C ILE A 567 -27.48 -5.59 23.56
N ARG A 568 -27.66 -6.82 24.06
CA ARG A 568 -28.91 -7.60 23.97
C ARG A 568 -30.07 -6.86 24.61
N ASN A 569 -29.89 -6.26 25.78
CA ASN A 569 -30.91 -5.47 26.45
C ASN A 569 -31.32 -4.24 25.61
N LEU A 570 -30.35 -3.51 25.03
CA LEU A 570 -30.63 -2.40 24.09
C LEU A 570 -31.39 -2.89 22.84
N LEU A 571 -31.07 -4.08 22.33
CA LEU A 571 -31.66 -4.63 21.11
C LEU A 571 -33.08 -5.16 21.30
N LEU A 572 -33.39 -5.77 22.46
CA LEU A 572 -34.63 -6.53 22.67
C LEU A 572 -35.63 -5.87 23.63
N HIS A 573 -35.17 -5.02 24.55
CA HIS A 573 -35.98 -4.55 25.69
C HIS A 573 -36.10 -3.02 25.81
N GLU A 574 -35.15 -2.24 25.27
CA GLU A 574 -35.29 -0.77 25.25
C GLU A 574 -36.01 -0.27 23.99
N ALA A 575 -37.25 0.23 24.18
CA ALA A 575 -37.74 1.52 23.66
C ALA A 575 -39.29 1.61 23.61
N PRO A 576 -39.91 2.64 24.23
CA PRO A 576 -41.16 3.21 23.72
C PRO A 576 -41.01 3.66 22.25
N ALA A 577 -42.12 3.76 21.51
CA ALA A 577 -42.11 4.05 20.07
C ALA A 577 -41.35 5.32 19.64
N SER A 578 -41.15 6.28 20.54
CA SER A 578 -40.34 7.51 20.32
C SER A 578 -38.82 7.31 20.36
N SER A 579 -38.34 6.10 20.67
CA SER A 579 -36.91 5.77 20.88
C SER A 579 -36.43 4.54 20.12
N ALA A 580 -37.21 4.05 19.15
CA ALA A 580 -36.88 2.83 18.39
C ALA A 580 -35.54 2.94 17.63
N LEU A 581 -34.73 1.88 17.71
CA LEU A 581 -33.46 1.78 16.97
C LEU A 581 -33.70 1.82 15.46
N THR A 582 -32.96 2.68 14.75
CA THR A 582 -32.93 2.64 13.28
C THR A 582 -32.28 1.33 12.79
N PRO A 583 -32.68 0.78 11.62
CA PRO A 583 -32.11 -0.46 11.10
C PRO A 583 -30.57 -0.51 11.03
N ARG A 584 -29.93 0.62 10.70
CA ARG A 584 -28.46 0.71 10.69
C ARG A 584 -27.85 0.68 12.09
N ALA A 585 -28.48 1.29 13.08
CA ALA A 585 -28.04 1.21 14.47
C ALA A 585 -28.20 -0.21 15.04
N GLU A 586 -29.33 -0.87 14.73
CA GLU A 586 -29.57 -2.29 15.04
C GLU A 586 -28.46 -3.18 14.46
N ALA A 587 -28.15 -3.06 13.16
CA ALA A 587 -27.10 -3.83 12.50
C ALA A 587 -25.69 -3.59 13.09
N LEU A 588 -25.37 -2.35 13.44
CA LEU A 588 -24.09 -2.00 14.08
C LEU A 588 -23.95 -2.56 15.49
N LEU A 589 -25.05 -2.61 16.27
CA LEU A 589 -25.06 -3.21 17.60
C LEU A 589 -24.85 -4.74 17.54
N TYR A 590 -25.54 -5.43 16.63
CA TYR A 590 -25.30 -6.86 16.36
C TYR A 590 -23.85 -7.12 15.94
N ALA A 591 -23.28 -6.28 15.07
CA ALA A 591 -21.88 -6.41 14.66
C ALA A 591 -20.89 -6.17 15.81
N ALA A 592 -21.20 -5.27 16.74
CA ALA A 592 -20.35 -4.97 17.91
C ALA A 592 -20.35 -6.11 18.95
N ASP A 593 -21.51 -6.69 19.27
CA ASP A 593 -21.62 -7.89 20.11
C ASP A 593 -20.81 -9.05 19.50
N ARG A 594 -21.06 -9.35 18.21
CA ARG A 594 -20.37 -10.43 17.47
C ARG A 594 -18.87 -10.26 17.43
N ALA A 595 -18.37 -9.04 17.18
CA ALA A 595 -16.92 -8.79 17.12
C ALA A 595 -16.24 -9.12 18.46
N HIS A 596 -16.84 -8.70 19.58
CA HIS A 596 -16.32 -9.01 20.91
C HIS A 596 -16.46 -10.50 21.24
N HIS A 597 -17.62 -11.10 20.95
CA HIS A 597 -17.90 -12.51 21.18
C HIS A 597 -16.95 -13.45 20.42
N VAL A 598 -16.69 -13.17 19.13
CA VAL A 598 -15.73 -13.92 18.31
C VAL A 598 -14.31 -13.87 18.88
N ALA A 599 -13.86 -12.68 19.30
CA ALA A 599 -12.52 -12.48 19.82
C ALA A 599 -12.31 -13.06 21.24
N ALA A 600 -13.30 -12.90 22.13
CA ALA A 600 -13.20 -13.27 23.53
C ALA A 600 -13.57 -14.75 23.81
N VAL A 601 -14.46 -15.35 23.01
CA VAL A 601 -15.08 -16.64 23.31
C VAL A 601 -14.84 -17.67 22.20
N ILE A 602 -15.33 -17.40 20.98
CA ILE A 602 -15.36 -18.42 19.91
C ILE A 602 -13.94 -18.79 19.44
N ARG A 603 -13.10 -17.81 19.07
CA ARG A 603 -11.74 -18.09 18.55
C ARG A 603 -10.85 -18.80 19.59
N PRO A 604 -10.81 -18.39 20.88
CA PRO A 604 -10.08 -19.13 21.90
C PRO A 604 -10.50 -20.60 22.05
N ALA A 605 -11.79 -20.91 21.97
CA ALA A 605 -12.31 -22.28 22.05
C ALA A 605 -11.90 -23.15 20.84
N LEU A 606 -12.10 -22.63 19.62
CA LEU A 606 -11.71 -23.33 18.39
C LEU A 606 -10.18 -23.55 18.28
N ALA A 607 -9.38 -22.69 18.89
CA ALA A 607 -7.93 -22.86 18.98
C ALA A 607 -7.52 -23.97 19.96
N ARG A 608 -8.29 -24.21 21.03
CA ARG A 608 -8.08 -25.31 21.99
C ARG A 608 -8.50 -26.68 21.44
N GLY A 609 -9.38 -26.73 20.44
CA GLY A 609 -9.89 -27.98 19.85
C GLY A 609 -11.35 -28.28 20.19
N GLU A 610 -12.05 -27.38 20.87
CA GLU A 610 -13.41 -27.56 21.36
C GLU A 610 -14.44 -27.57 20.22
N VAL A 611 -15.56 -28.27 20.41
CA VAL A 611 -16.74 -28.08 19.57
C VAL A 611 -17.51 -26.87 20.06
N VAL A 612 -17.57 -25.81 19.27
CA VAL A 612 -18.36 -24.61 19.60
C VAL A 612 -19.72 -24.71 18.92
N ILE A 613 -20.79 -24.61 19.72
CA ILE A 613 -22.18 -24.60 19.26
C ILE A 613 -22.78 -23.22 19.56
N SER A 614 -23.20 -22.47 18.54
CA SER A 614 -23.86 -21.16 18.72
C SER A 614 -25.34 -21.20 18.33
N ASP A 615 -26.22 -20.68 19.20
CA ASP A 615 -27.58 -20.26 18.81
C ASP A 615 -27.46 -18.88 18.11
N ARG A 616 -27.65 -18.87 16.79
CA ARG A 616 -27.42 -17.77 15.84
C ARG A 616 -25.96 -17.35 15.63
N TYR A 617 -25.71 -16.75 14.46
CA TYR A 617 -24.44 -16.12 14.08
C TYR A 617 -24.64 -15.05 12.98
N VAL A 618 -23.75 -14.98 11.99
CA VAL A 618 -23.77 -14.03 10.85
C VAL A 618 -25.02 -14.17 9.98
N ASP A 619 -25.47 -15.40 9.73
CA ASP A 619 -26.56 -15.68 8.81
C ASP A 619 -27.89 -15.07 9.33
N SER A 620 -28.12 -15.07 10.65
CA SER A 620 -29.19 -14.29 11.30
C SER A 620 -29.14 -12.79 10.97
N SER A 621 -27.98 -12.13 10.91
CA SER A 621 -27.94 -10.72 10.53
C SER A 621 -28.29 -10.49 9.05
N LEU A 622 -27.89 -11.40 8.16
CA LEU A 622 -28.25 -11.33 6.74
C LEU A 622 -29.77 -11.48 6.55
N ALA A 623 -30.40 -12.41 7.27
CA ALA A 623 -31.84 -12.62 7.20
C ALA A 623 -32.64 -11.46 7.85
N TYR A 624 -32.33 -11.07 9.09
CA TYR A 624 -33.11 -10.07 9.83
C TYR A 624 -32.79 -8.64 9.42
N GLN A 625 -31.52 -8.22 9.42
CA GLN A 625 -31.15 -6.84 9.05
C GLN A 625 -31.01 -6.65 7.53
N GLY A 626 -30.56 -7.66 6.78
CA GLY A 626 -30.55 -7.62 5.31
C GLY A 626 -31.96 -7.67 4.74
N ALA A 627 -32.60 -8.84 4.73
CA ALA A 627 -33.92 -9.01 4.09
C ALA A 627 -35.09 -8.46 4.92
N GLY A 628 -35.13 -8.74 6.23
CA GLY A 628 -36.20 -8.29 7.12
C GLY A 628 -36.31 -6.77 7.18
N ARG A 629 -35.22 -6.07 7.51
CA ARG A 629 -35.12 -4.59 7.55
C ARG A 629 -34.77 -3.93 6.20
N THR A 630 -34.72 -4.70 5.11
CA THR A 630 -34.41 -4.25 3.74
C THR A 630 -33.13 -3.40 3.60
N LEU A 631 -32.10 -3.68 4.41
CA LEU A 631 -30.76 -3.13 4.17
C LEU A 631 -30.07 -3.88 3.01
N PRO A 632 -29.18 -3.24 2.23
CA PRO A 632 -28.43 -3.94 1.20
C PRO A 632 -27.65 -5.12 1.81
N VAL A 633 -27.96 -6.35 1.37
CA VAL A 633 -27.39 -7.58 1.94
C VAL A 633 -25.85 -7.57 1.87
N ASP A 634 -25.29 -7.01 0.79
CA ASP A 634 -23.84 -6.79 0.63
C ASP A 634 -23.21 -5.89 1.72
N GLU A 635 -23.97 -4.92 2.27
CA GLU A 635 -23.49 -4.06 3.37
C GLU A 635 -23.45 -4.82 4.69
N VAL A 636 -24.52 -5.58 4.98
CA VAL A 636 -24.61 -6.40 6.20
C VAL A 636 -23.61 -7.55 6.18
N SER A 637 -23.38 -8.14 4.99
CA SER A 637 -22.36 -9.17 4.74
C SER A 637 -20.95 -8.64 4.94
N TRP A 638 -20.61 -7.49 4.34
CA TRP A 638 -19.31 -6.85 4.56
C TRP A 638 -19.09 -6.49 6.04
N LEU A 639 -20.07 -5.88 6.70
CA LEU A 639 -20.01 -5.51 8.11
C LEU A 639 -19.79 -6.74 9.00
N SER A 640 -20.52 -7.83 8.74
CA SER A 640 -20.40 -9.08 9.50
C SER A 640 -19.09 -9.81 9.24
N SER A 641 -18.60 -9.81 8.00
CA SER A 641 -17.28 -10.36 7.66
C SER A 641 -16.15 -9.57 8.33
N TRP A 642 -16.27 -8.25 8.42
CA TRP A 642 -15.31 -7.40 9.10
C TRP A 642 -15.33 -7.65 10.62
N ALA A 643 -16.51 -7.63 11.24
CA ALA A 643 -16.69 -7.88 12.67
C ALA A 643 -16.14 -9.24 13.13
N THR A 644 -16.28 -10.28 12.30
CA THR A 644 -15.85 -11.65 12.63
C THR A 644 -14.40 -11.96 12.26
N GLY A 645 -13.68 -11.06 11.58
CA GLY A 645 -12.40 -11.38 10.95
C GLY A 645 -12.50 -12.53 9.95
N GLY A 646 -13.64 -12.64 9.24
CA GLY A 646 -13.93 -13.68 8.25
C GLY A 646 -14.22 -15.08 8.82
N LEU A 647 -14.51 -15.21 10.12
CA LEU A 647 -14.82 -16.50 10.73
C LEU A 647 -16.17 -17.04 10.20
N LYS A 648 -16.16 -18.11 9.39
CA LYS A 648 -17.38 -18.86 8.99
C LYS A 648 -17.56 -20.13 9.83
N PRO A 649 -18.80 -20.60 10.11
CA PRO A 649 -19.00 -21.92 10.70
C PRO A 649 -18.67 -23.03 9.72
N ASP A 650 -18.38 -24.21 10.25
CA ASP A 650 -18.10 -25.43 9.47
C ASP A 650 -19.42 -26.16 9.12
N LEU A 651 -20.47 -26.00 9.95
CA LEU A 651 -21.84 -26.43 9.69
C LEU A 651 -22.85 -25.38 10.18
N THR A 652 -23.82 -25.02 9.35
CA THR A 652 -25.03 -24.31 9.78
C THR A 652 -26.24 -25.24 9.72
N VAL A 653 -26.87 -25.52 10.86
CA VAL A 653 -28.14 -26.23 10.96
C VAL A 653 -29.28 -25.20 10.87
N LEU A 654 -30.01 -25.21 9.76
CA LEU A 654 -31.17 -24.33 9.56
C LEU A 654 -32.45 -25.09 9.92
N LEU A 655 -33.13 -24.65 10.97
CA LEU A 655 -34.44 -25.15 11.36
C LEU A 655 -35.53 -24.32 10.68
N ASP A 656 -36.12 -24.87 9.61
CA ASP A 656 -37.20 -24.23 8.87
C ASP A 656 -38.57 -24.51 9.49
N VAL A 657 -39.40 -23.47 9.61
CA VAL A 657 -40.77 -23.55 10.09
C VAL A 657 -41.57 -22.37 9.56
N GLU A 658 -42.87 -22.56 9.33
CA GLU A 658 -43.77 -21.46 8.99
C GLU A 658 -43.83 -20.41 10.11
N PRO A 659 -43.76 -19.09 9.80
CA PRO A 659 -43.73 -18.04 10.81
C PRO A 659 -44.89 -18.10 11.81
N GLN A 660 -46.11 -18.40 11.35
CA GLN A 660 -47.29 -18.53 12.22
C GLN A 660 -47.09 -19.60 13.30
N VAL A 661 -46.61 -20.78 12.91
CA VAL A 661 -46.35 -21.91 13.82
C VAL A 661 -45.19 -21.57 14.77
N GLY A 662 -44.14 -20.92 14.27
CA GLY A 662 -43.01 -20.44 15.06
C GLY A 662 -43.42 -19.43 16.14
N LEU A 663 -44.12 -18.37 15.75
CA LEU A 663 -44.58 -17.31 16.65
C LEU A 663 -45.58 -17.84 17.69
N ALA A 664 -46.49 -18.74 17.32
CA ALA A 664 -47.39 -19.41 18.28
C ALA A 664 -46.60 -20.21 19.35
N ARG A 665 -45.55 -20.94 18.95
CA ARG A 665 -44.64 -21.64 19.87
C ARG A 665 -43.81 -20.69 20.74
N ALA A 666 -43.50 -19.48 20.26
CA ALA A 666 -42.78 -18.47 21.02
C ALA A 666 -43.66 -17.81 22.08
N GLY A 667 -44.87 -17.35 21.72
CA GLY A 667 -45.84 -16.76 22.65
C GLY A 667 -46.33 -17.74 23.73
N ALA A 668 -46.35 -19.05 23.45
CA ALA A 668 -46.62 -20.07 24.47
C ALA A 668 -45.48 -20.22 25.51
N ARG A 669 -44.26 -19.72 25.22
CA ARG A 669 -43.08 -19.82 26.10
C ARG A 669 -42.85 -18.56 26.94
N SER A 670 -43.20 -17.39 26.42
CA SER A 670 -43.02 -16.10 27.09
C SER A 670 -44.30 -15.28 27.02
N ALA A 671 -44.77 -14.79 28.17
CA ALA A 671 -45.95 -13.92 28.26
C ALA A 671 -45.73 -12.52 27.66
N THR A 672 -44.47 -12.14 27.41
CA THR A 672 -44.09 -10.90 26.73
C THR A 672 -43.22 -11.24 25.53
N ALA A 673 -43.70 -10.93 24.32
CA ALA A 673 -42.90 -10.99 23.11
C ALA A 673 -41.78 -9.94 23.15
N ASP A 674 -40.60 -10.28 22.65
CA ASP A 674 -39.54 -9.28 22.46
C ASP A 674 -39.80 -8.37 21.24
N ARG A 675 -38.99 -7.32 21.07
CA ARG A 675 -39.15 -6.34 19.99
C ARG A 675 -39.09 -6.95 18.58
N ILE A 676 -38.38 -8.07 18.39
CA ILE A 676 -38.24 -8.76 17.10
C ILE A 676 -39.37 -9.78 16.91
N GLU A 677 -39.81 -10.46 17.97
CA GLU A 677 -41.02 -11.32 17.97
C GLU A 677 -42.31 -10.51 17.74
N SER A 678 -42.28 -9.19 18.00
CA SER A 678 -43.41 -8.27 17.80
C SER A 678 -43.50 -7.67 16.39
N GLU A 679 -42.66 -8.11 15.45
CA GLU A 679 -42.67 -7.61 14.06
C GLU A 679 -43.82 -8.21 13.23
N SER A 680 -44.09 -7.59 12.07
CA SER A 680 -45.15 -8.07 11.16
C SER A 680 -44.88 -9.48 10.62
N GLU A 681 -45.92 -10.25 10.35
CA GLU A 681 -45.81 -11.56 9.68
C GLU A 681 -44.95 -11.51 8.40
N ALA A 682 -45.20 -10.52 7.53
CA ALA A 682 -44.42 -10.31 6.30
C ALA A 682 -42.92 -10.04 6.56
N PHE A 683 -42.53 -9.54 7.73
CA PHE A 683 -41.10 -9.44 8.13
C PHE A 683 -40.52 -10.83 8.39
N HIS A 684 -41.24 -11.68 9.14
CA HIS A 684 -40.80 -13.05 9.42
C HIS A 684 -40.81 -13.95 8.18
N GLU A 685 -41.73 -13.74 7.22
CA GLU A 685 -41.66 -14.39 5.91
C GLU A 685 -40.39 -14.02 5.15
N ARG A 686 -40.05 -12.73 5.04
CA ARG A 686 -38.79 -12.29 4.40
C ARG A 686 -37.56 -12.89 5.08
N VAL A 687 -37.56 -12.98 6.41
CA VAL A 687 -36.50 -13.64 7.18
C VAL A 687 -36.39 -15.13 6.83
N ARG A 688 -37.51 -15.86 6.77
CA ARG A 688 -37.54 -17.28 6.39
C ARG A 688 -36.97 -17.49 4.98
N TYR A 689 -37.48 -16.77 3.99
CA TYR A 689 -37.00 -16.90 2.60
C TYR A 689 -35.51 -16.56 2.49
N ALA A 690 -35.03 -15.52 3.17
CA ALA A 690 -33.60 -15.18 3.16
C ALA A 690 -32.71 -16.28 3.74
N PHE A 691 -33.14 -17.00 4.79
CA PHE A 691 -32.40 -18.16 5.27
C PHE A 691 -32.36 -19.30 4.25
N LEU A 692 -33.46 -19.56 3.55
CA LEU A 692 -33.54 -20.59 2.50
C LEU A 692 -32.68 -20.23 1.28
N ASP A 693 -32.65 -18.96 0.87
CA ASP A 693 -31.78 -18.46 -0.20
C ASP A 693 -30.28 -18.61 0.15
N LEU A 694 -29.90 -18.29 1.40
CA LEU A 694 -28.54 -18.50 1.90
C LEU A 694 -28.15 -19.99 1.91
N ALA A 695 -29.07 -20.85 2.33
CA ALA A 695 -28.85 -22.30 2.34
C ALA A 695 -28.73 -22.89 0.93
N ALA A 696 -29.51 -22.39 -0.04
CA ALA A 696 -29.40 -22.78 -1.44
C ALA A 696 -28.07 -22.33 -2.07
N ALA A 697 -27.56 -21.15 -1.70
CA ALA A 697 -26.31 -20.60 -2.23
C ALA A 697 -25.04 -21.31 -1.72
N GLU A 698 -25.02 -21.84 -0.49
CA GLU A 698 -23.88 -22.55 0.10
C GLU A 698 -24.24 -23.97 0.59
N SER A 699 -24.97 -24.74 -0.22
CA SER A 699 -25.56 -26.05 0.15
C SER A 699 -24.63 -27.08 0.81
N GLY A 700 -23.31 -27.01 0.57
CA GLY A 700 -22.32 -27.87 1.25
C GLY A 700 -22.09 -27.54 2.74
N ARG A 701 -22.43 -26.33 3.20
CA ARG A 701 -22.30 -25.86 4.60
C ARG A 701 -23.60 -26.00 5.40
N TYR A 702 -24.75 -26.13 4.74
CA TYR A 702 -26.06 -26.14 5.40
C TYR A 702 -26.63 -27.54 5.58
N LEU A 703 -27.25 -27.75 6.74
CA LEU A 703 -28.21 -28.84 6.99
C LEU A 703 -29.58 -28.20 7.24
N VAL A 704 -30.45 -28.23 6.24
CA VAL A 704 -31.82 -27.69 6.34
C VAL A 704 -32.76 -28.78 6.84
N LEU A 705 -33.49 -28.52 7.92
CA LEU A 705 -34.40 -29.47 8.55
C LEU A 705 -35.76 -28.83 8.80
N ASP A 706 -36.82 -29.55 8.43
CA ASP A 706 -38.20 -29.20 8.78
C ASP A 706 -38.42 -29.36 10.30
N ALA A 707 -38.66 -28.24 10.98
CA ALA A 707 -38.90 -28.15 12.41
C ALA A 707 -40.38 -28.33 12.81
N SER A 708 -41.23 -28.80 11.89
CA SER A 708 -42.53 -29.42 12.20
C SER A 708 -42.37 -30.82 12.80
N ARG A 709 -41.27 -31.52 12.47
CA ARG A 709 -40.95 -32.90 12.89
C ARG A 709 -40.67 -33.03 14.40
N PRO A 710 -40.78 -34.26 14.97
CA PRO A 710 -40.42 -34.52 16.37
C PRO A 710 -38.98 -34.08 16.71
N PRO A 711 -38.74 -33.40 17.85
CA PRO A 711 -37.41 -32.92 18.22
C PRO A 711 -36.34 -34.01 18.32
N GLU A 712 -36.73 -35.24 18.66
CA GLU A 712 -35.88 -36.43 18.73
C GLU A 712 -35.30 -36.81 17.36
N GLU A 713 -36.12 -36.79 16.31
CA GLU A 713 -35.69 -37.12 14.94
C GLU A 713 -34.71 -36.07 14.41
N ILE A 714 -35.02 -34.79 14.65
CA ILE A 714 -34.15 -33.66 14.26
C ILE A 714 -32.79 -33.81 14.98
N ALA A 715 -32.79 -34.12 16.28
CA ALA A 715 -31.57 -34.30 17.06
C ALA A 715 -30.70 -35.46 16.53
N ALA A 716 -31.31 -36.57 16.10
CA ALA A 716 -30.59 -37.70 15.53
C ALA A 716 -29.87 -37.34 14.23
N VAL A 717 -30.57 -36.69 13.28
CA VAL A 717 -30.00 -36.27 11.98
C VAL A 717 -28.88 -35.23 12.18
N VAL A 718 -29.04 -34.31 13.13
CA VAL A 718 -27.99 -33.33 13.46
C VAL A 718 -26.77 -34.01 14.07
N ALA A 719 -26.96 -34.96 15.01
CA ALA A 719 -25.86 -35.68 15.63
C ALA A 719 -25.08 -36.54 14.63
N GLU A 720 -25.77 -37.20 13.70
CA GLU A 720 -25.17 -37.94 12.58
C GLU A 720 -24.29 -37.02 11.72
N ARG A 721 -24.85 -35.91 11.23
CA ARG A 721 -24.10 -34.96 10.38
C ARG A 721 -22.91 -34.31 11.09
N VAL A 722 -23.00 -34.07 12.39
CA VAL A 722 -21.87 -33.56 13.18
C VAL A 722 -20.80 -34.64 13.40
N ALA A 723 -21.19 -35.91 13.57
CA ALA A 723 -20.24 -37.01 13.71
C ALA A 723 -19.37 -37.21 12.46
N GLU A 724 -19.92 -37.01 11.26
CA GLU A 724 -19.16 -37.03 9.99
C GLU A 724 -18.05 -35.97 9.89
N LEU A 725 -18.23 -34.84 10.58
CA LEU A 725 -17.29 -33.70 10.57
C LEU A 725 -16.24 -33.80 11.68
N LEU A 726 -16.42 -34.69 12.65
CA LEU A 726 -15.51 -34.85 13.77
C LEU A 726 -14.39 -35.87 13.43
N PRO A 727 -13.13 -35.60 13.82
CA PRO A 727 -12.06 -36.58 13.66
C PRO A 727 -12.37 -37.83 14.51
N PRO A 728 -12.08 -39.04 14.01
CA PRO A 728 -12.31 -40.28 14.74
C PRO A 728 -11.53 -40.27 16.05
N GLN A 729 -12.18 -40.64 17.16
CA GLN A 729 -11.49 -40.71 18.45
C GLN A 729 -10.44 -41.83 18.45
N PRO A 730 -9.27 -41.62 19.08
CA PRO A 730 -8.39 -42.73 19.42
C PRO A 730 -9.14 -43.66 20.37
N ARG A 731 -9.33 -44.93 19.97
CA ARG A 731 -10.06 -45.91 20.79
C ARG A 731 -9.35 -46.12 22.12
N THR A 732 -9.99 -45.74 23.21
CA THR A 732 -9.50 -45.95 24.59
C THR A 732 -9.43 -47.43 24.99
N SER A 733 -9.95 -48.35 24.18
CA SER A 733 -9.87 -49.80 24.40
C SER A 733 -8.42 -50.34 24.45
N GLY A 734 -7.50 -49.74 23.70
CA GLY A 734 -6.11 -50.21 23.63
C GLY A 734 -5.33 -50.05 24.95
N LEU A 735 -5.70 -49.10 25.82
CA LEU A 735 -5.03 -48.93 27.11
C LEU A 735 -5.49 -49.97 28.15
N ALA A 736 -6.73 -50.46 28.05
CA ALA A 736 -7.21 -51.55 28.87
C ALA A 736 -6.57 -52.90 28.47
N GLU A 737 -6.49 -53.20 27.17
CA GLU A 737 -5.79 -54.40 26.69
C GLU A 737 -4.29 -54.36 27.00
N VAL A 738 -3.63 -53.20 26.91
CA VAL A 738 -2.21 -53.07 27.29
C VAL A 738 -2.01 -53.17 28.80
N ALA A 739 -2.94 -52.65 29.63
CA ALA A 739 -2.89 -52.83 31.08
C ALA A 739 -3.05 -54.31 31.48
N ASP A 740 -4.08 -54.98 30.96
CA ASP A 740 -4.36 -56.41 31.20
C ASP A 740 -3.23 -57.31 30.66
N ALA A 741 -2.67 -57.01 29.48
CA ALA A 741 -1.48 -57.69 28.97
C ALA A 741 -0.23 -57.46 29.84
N THR A 742 -0.06 -56.25 30.39
CA THR A 742 1.06 -55.94 31.30
C THR A 742 0.90 -56.67 32.63
N GLU A 743 -0.33 -56.78 33.15
CA GLU A 743 -0.65 -57.47 34.42
C GLU A 743 -0.53 -59.01 34.29
N ARG A 744 -0.82 -59.56 33.11
CA ARG A 744 -0.52 -60.97 32.77
C ARG A 744 0.97 -61.24 32.57
N LEU A 745 1.75 -60.26 32.10
CA LEU A 745 3.20 -60.37 31.97
C LEU A 745 3.90 -60.26 33.33
N THR A 746 3.46 -59.37 34.23
CA THR A 746 4.06 -59.23 35.57
C THR A 746 3.75 -60.43 36.48
N SER A 747 2.56 -61.01 36.42
CA SER A 747 2.21 -62.24 37.15
C SER A 747 3.04 -63.45 36.68
N SER A 748 3.13 -63.69 35.36
CA SER A 748 3.98 -64.73 34.76
C SER A 748 5.47 -64.61 35.15
N THR A 749 5.97 -63.36 35.27
CA THR A 749 7.36 -63.11 35.69
C THR A 749 7.58 -63.35 37.20
N SER A 750 6.54 -63.25 38.02
CA SER A 750 6.62 -63.52 39.47
C SER A 750 6.85 -65.01 39.77
N ASP A 751 6.01 -65.89 39.21
CA ASP A 751 6.11 -67.35 39.41
C ASP A 751 7.46 -67.91 38.92
N SER A 752 8.00 -67.30 37.87
CA SER A 752 9.31 -67.64 37.29
C SER A 752 10.50 -67.22 38.17
N VAL A 753 10.32 -66.28 39.10
CA VAL A 753 11.37 -65.78 40.01
C VAL A 753 11.35 -66.50 41.37
N GLU A 754 10.19 -66.97 41.83
CA GLU A 754 10.13 -67.83 43.03
C GLU A 754 10.72 -69.22 42.76
N THR A 755 10.40 -69.85 41.63
CA THR A 755 10.95 -71.18 41.27
C THR A 755 12.47 -71.20 41.10
N VAL A 756 13.11 -70.08 40.76
CA VAL A 756 14.59 -69.97 40.68
C VAL A 756 15.22 -69.73 42.06
N LYS A 757 14.47 -69.20 43.03
CA LYS A 757 14.96 -69.05 44.43
C LYS A 757 14.93 -70.36 45.20
N GLU A 758 13.96 -71.23 44.97
CA GLU A 758 13.85 -72.54 45.65
C GLU A 758 14.91 -73.57 45.21
N GLN A 759 15.61 -73.34 44.10
CA GLN A 759 16.74 -74.18 43.66
C GLN A 759 18.12 -73.63 44.06
N ALA A 760 18.17 -72.55 44.86
CA ALA A 760 19.41 -71.89 45.29
C ALA A 760 19.66 -71.96 46.81
N THR A 761 19.00 -72.91 47.49
CA THR A 761 19.17 -73.31 48.90
C THR A 761 19.09 -74.82 49.02
#